data_AF-A0A429G4X8-F1
#
_entry.id   AF-A0A429G4X8-F1
#
_cell.length_a   1.000
_cell.length_b   1.000
_cell.length_c   1.000
_cell.angle_alpha   90.00
_cell.angle_beta   90.00
_cell.angle_gamma   90.00
#
_symmetry.space_group_name_H-M   'P 1'
#
loop_
_entity.id
_entity.type
_entity.pdbx_description
1 polymer ?
#
loop_
_entity_poly.entity_id
_entity_poly.type
_entity_poly.pdbx_seq_one_letter_code
_entity_poly.pdbx_strand_id
1 'polypeptide(L)'
;MTPTLPEALTDPPWLRKPKRTADWKAVTVEGLEPPAGRRVRWAPGEREEWSADPGGEDEAHWRAEIDRHFGRYGGADFSRADVIVRAPEHLARPLLAEFAPRDDASFGHWLRPLLARWETDVWDLVVRMAEARPAPNGWAAVPLLGADTARLAAYWLYKLKRARHVAETWFERHGPLAAGYYLVPDALGAAAAPRRYAVHALRHVAAMDAGLVVRAARAYGDEAAAAVERMLAEAPSGVAPAERPPAPPKRPAWADAPSVPRPVLRDGGGELPADAARNLVLLLAIAGRPSEYPGADDALAEVGAICEPASLAAFAWGLFEAWLDGGRPARDGWVPRALGRFGDAGTVRRLAPLVLGWTKPDTADLRSGALRAIVEIGGDAAAEHLNDIAMRARTKTVRDAARYRLGGIAEARGLTAERLADRLAPDLGLDAAGTLVLDYGARRFTAAVDDRLVPFVVDEDGRVRKSLPKPGVRDDAERAAAARERFARLKADVRVVGADRIASLEHAMIAGRGWTPGEFRAYIARHPVVRPIARRLVWRAADGTSFRIAEDGTLADAADEAVDLPADSEITVVHPVLLGEEEHKAWSALFADYEILQPFPQLGRPCRVLTADERGTDRLARYEGAVLPAAGARALLRGGWRQAMASGGRRPWIAVGAGERAVALDLDPGLPEYDTYEIEDQEVRGVRLVGSVYSAWVPDGPPRLFGELPAGAVSEAVTAFEAALRATG
;
A
#
# COMPACT_ATOMS: atom_id res chain seq x y z
N MET A 1 20.23 19.21 -39.21
CA MET A 1 20.42 20.04 -38.00
C MET A 1 20.62 19.07 -36.85
N THR A 2 21.75 19.15 -36.13
CA THR A 2 21.98 18.28 -34.97
C THR A 2 20.92 18.62 -33.91
N PRO A 3 20.20 17.65 -33.33
CA PRO A 3 19.22 17.94 -32.29
C PRO A 3 19.87 18.67 -31.13
N THR A 4 19.26 19.77 -30.66
CA THR A 4 19.73 20.47 -29.47
C THR A 4 19.53 19.54 -28.27
N LEU A 5 20.62 19.09 -27.67
CA LEU A 5 20.58 18.24 -26.48
C LEU A 5 20.17 19.06 -25.24
N PRO A 6 19.42 18.47 -24.29
CA PRO A 6 19.13 19.06 -23.00
C PRO A 6 20.41 19.50 -22.29
N GLU A 7 20.35 20.66 -21.62
CA GLU A 7 21.47 21.21 -20.84
C GLU A 7 21.96 20.20 -19.80
N ALA A 8 21.04 19.42 -19.21
CA ALA A 8 21.32 18.32 -18.30
C ALA A 8 22.21 17.19 -18.87
N LEU A 9 22.32 17.07 -20.20
CA LEU A 9 23.18 16.10 -20.86
C LEU A 9 24.51 16.70 -21.34
N THR A 10 24.57 18.02 -21.59
CA THR A 10 25.77 18.69 -22.11
C THR A 10 26.57 19.43 -21.04
N ASP A 11 25.89 20.15 -20.13
CA ASP A 11 26.49 20.90 -19.02
C ASP A 11 25.59 20.81 -17.78
N PRO A 12 25.59 19.64 -17.09
CA PRO A 12 24.61 19.35 -16.05
C PRO A 12 24.71 20.33 -14.87
N PRO A 13 23.61 20.99 -14.44
CA PRO A 13 23.64 22.01 -13.39
C PRO A 13 24.27 21.54 -12.07
N TRP A 14 24.10 20.27 -11.70
CA TRP A 14 24.65 19.66 -10.48
C TRP A 14 26.15 19.30 -10.57
N LEU A 15 26.77 19.42 -11.74
CA LEU A 15 28.22 19.31 -11.91
C LEU A 15 28.92 20.68 -11.91
N ARG A 16 28.17 21.78 -12.00
CA ARG A 16 28.71 23.14 -11.99
C ARG A 16 29.30 23.49 -10.63
N LYS A 17 30.44 24.19 -10.63
CA LYS A 17 30.95 24.84 -9.41
C LYS A 17 29.98 25.96 -9.02
N PRO A 18 29.51 26.04 -7.76
CA PRO A 18 28.58 27.09 -7.37
C PRO A 18 29.22 28.47 -7.56
N LYS A 19 28.51 29.39 -8.22
CA LYS A 19 28.82 30.83 -8.12
C LYS A 19 28.58 31.22 -6.66
N ARG A 20 29.57 31.79 -5.98
CA ARG A 20 29.36 32.49 -4.69
C ARG A 20 28.32 33.58 -4.97
N THR A 21 27.06 33.36 -4.58
CA THR A 21 26.14 34.47 -4.35
C THR A 21 26.80 35.34 -3.30
N ALA A 22 27.03 36.62 -3.60
CA ALA A 22 27.62 37.53 -2.63
C ALA A 22 26.76 37.48 -1.36
N ASP A 23 27.33 37.03 -0.25
CA ASP A 23 26.69 37.12 1.05
C ASP A 23 26.33 38.60 1.27
N TRP A 24 25.08 38.86 1.66
CA TRP A 24 24.67 40.17 2.17
C TRP A 24 25.74 40.67 3.17
N LYS A 25 26.09 41.96 3.10
CA LYS A 25 27.12 42.50 3.99
C LYS A 25 26.56 42.54 5.41
N ALA A 26 27.00 41.61 6.25
CA ALA A 26 26.46 41.44 7.60
C ALA A 26 26.46 42.75 8.38
N VAL A 27 25.27 43.23 8.75
CA VAL A 27 25.07 44.36 9.65
C VAL A 27 24.89 43.78 11.05
N THR A 28 25.68 44.25 12.01
CA THR A 28 25.61 43.82 13.41
C THR A 28 25.13 44.99 14.27
N VAL A 29 24.14 44.73 15.13
CA VAL A 29 23.62 45.68 16.12
C VAL A 29 23.85 45.08 17.51
N GLU A 30 24.53 45.81 18.38
CA GLU A 30 24.89 45.31 19.72
C GLU A 30 23.72 45.41 20.70
N GLY A 31 23.65 44.48 21.67
CA GLY A 31 22.72 44.55 22.81
C GLY A 31 21.27 44.12 22.54
N LEU A 32 20.98 43.46 21.42
CA LEU A 32 19.64 42.95 21.12
C LEU A 32 19.39 41.61 21.83
N GLU A 33 18.30 41.53 22.60
CA GLU A 33 17.88 40.31 23.31
C GLU A 33 16.41 40.00 23.01
N PRO A 34 16.06 38.75 22.65
CA PRO A 34 14.67 38.38 22.40
C PRO A 34 13.82 38.43 23.68
N PRO A 35 12.50 38.64 23.59
CA PRO A 35 11.64 38.68 24.76
C PRO A 35 11.63 37.33 25.50
N ALA A 36 11.65 37.36 26.83
CA ALA A 36 11.75 36.17 27.69
C ALA A 36 10.45 35.35 27.84
N GLY A 37 9.36 35.72 27.16
CA GLY A 37 8.05 35.09 27.32
C GLY A 37 7.95 33.72 26.66
N ARG A 38 7.47 32.72 27.41
CA ARG A 38 7.05 31.40 26.94
C ARG A 38 5.52 31.32 26.90
N ARG A 39 4.94 30.93 25.77
CA ARG A 39 3.48 30.80 25.60
C ARG A 39 3.15 29.56 24.78
N VAL A 40 2.05 28.89 25.11
CA VAL A 40 1.48 27.83 24.27
C VAL A 40 0.35 28.44 23.44
N ARG A 41 0.38 28.20 22.12
CA ARG A 41 -0.68 28.60 21.18
C ARG A 41 -1.22 27.37 20.47
N TRP A 42 -2.37 26.93 20.97
CA TRP A 42 -3.15 25.84 20.39
C TRP A 42 -3.88 26.29 19.13
N ALA A 43 -3.92 25.43 18.12
CA ALA A 43 -4.91 25.56 17.06
C ALA A 43 -6.32 25.20 17.61
N PRO A 44 -7.41 25.65 16.96
CA PRO A 44 -8.76 25.29 17.40
C PRO A 44 -8.95 23.78 17.51
N GLY A 45 -9.34 23.28 18.69
CA GLY A 45 -9.59 21.85 18.96
C GLY A 45 -8.34 20.97 19.15
N GLU A 46 -7.14 21.51 18.93
CA GLU A 46 -5.89 20.73 18.97
C GLU A 46 -5.53 20.29 20.39
N ARG A 47 -5.80 21.13 21.39
CA ARG A 47 -5.53 20.78 22.79
C ARG A 47 -6.41 19.63 23.24
N GLU A 48 -7.67 19.65 22.84
CA GLU A 48 -8.64 18.59 23.12
C GLU A 48 -8.26 17.30 22.39
N GLU A 49 -7.85 17.38 21.11
CA GLU A 49 -7.34 16.23 20.34
C GLU A 49 -6.11 15.58 20.98
N TRP A 50 -5.22 16.40 21.54
CA TRP A 50 -3.99 15.91 22.18
C TRP A 50 -4.20 15.44 23.61
N SER A 51 -5.33 15.80 24.23
CA SER A 51 -5.63 15.42 25.59
C SER A 51 -5.91 13.92 25.66
N ALA A 52 -5.31 13.26 26.65
CA ALA A 52 -5.67 11.89 26.98
C ALA A 52 -6.83 11.90 27.98
N ASP A 53 -7.74 10.93 27.87
CA ASP A 53 -8.79 10.77 28.87
C ASP A 53 -8.18 10.47 30.25
N PRO A 54 -8.55 11.22 31.30
CA PRO A 54 -8.20 10.83 32.66
C PRO A 54 -8.79 9.44 32.92
N GLY A 55 -7.98 8.51 33.40
CA GLY A 55 -8.46 7.15 33.65
C GLY A 55 -9.56 7.18 34.72
N GLY A 56 -10.66 6.44 34.50
CA GLY A 56 -11.78 6.33 35.45
C GLY A 56 -11.47 5.51 36.71
N GLU A 57 -10.19 5.30 37.01
CA GLU A 57 -9.67 4.48 38.11
C GLU A 57 -9.57 5.31 39.41
N ASP A 58 -9.64 4.63 40.55
CA ASP A 58 -9.62 5.28 41.87
C ASP A 58 -8.20 5.76 42.30
N GLU A 59 -8.14 6.55 43.37
CA GLU A 59 -6.87 7.10 43.88
C GLU A 59 -5.90 6.02 44.36
N ALA A 60 -6.41 4.89 44.85
CA ALA A 60 -5.58 3.78 45.36
C ALA A 60 -4.81 3.10 44.22
N HIS A 61 -5.47 2.90 43.07
CA HIS A 61 -4.84 2.43 41.84
C HIS A 61 -3.66 3.33 41.46
N TRP A 62 -3.88 4.64 41.34
CA TRP A 62 -2.83 5.57 40.92
C TRP A 62 -1.66 5.64 41.89
N ARG A 63 -1.90 5.56 43.20
CA ARG A 63 -0.82 5.48 44.19
C ARG A 63 0.04 4.22 44.00
N ALA A 64 -0.57 3.09 43.65
CA ALA A 64 0.17 1.86 43.36
C ALA A 64 0.97 1.95 42.05
N GLU A 65 0.42 2.55 40.99
CA GLU A 65 1.15 2.79 39.75
C GLU A 65 2.34 3.75 39.94
N ILE A 66 2.16 4.80 40.76
CA ILE A 66 3.23 5.72 41.12
C ILE A 66 4.35 4.99 41.88
N ASP A 67 4.02 4.19 42.90
CA ASP A 67 5.05 3.40 43.60
C ASP A 67 5.76 2.41 42.67
N ARG A 68 5.01 1.79 41.74
CA ARG A 68 5.58 0.86 40.75
C ARG A 68 6.56 1.54 39.79
N HIS A 69 6.22 2.73 39.29
CA HIS A 69 6.94 3.36 38.18
C HIS A 69 7.87 4.52 38.59
N PHE A 70 7.63 5.14 39.73
CA PHE A 70 8.46 6.21 40.31
C PHE A 70 9.11 5.81 41.64
N GLY A 71 8.76 4.64 42.20
CA GLY A 71 9.43 4.09 43.38
C GLY A 71 10.78 3.45 43.09
N ARG A 72 11.25 2.62 44.04
CA ARG A 72 12.65 2.17 44.17
C ARG A 72 13.28 1.55 42.92
N TYR A 73 12.50 0.86 42.09
CA TYR A 73 13.02 0.13 40.92
C TYR A 73 12.94 0.93 39.62
N GLY A 74 12.13 1.99 39.56
CA GLY A 74 11.89 2.79 38.37
C GLY A 74 11.14 2.04 37.25
N GLY A 75 10.17 2.72 36.64
CA GLY A 75 9.43 2.21 35.47
C GLY A 75 10.08 2.58 34.14
N ALA A 76 9.63 1.92 33.08
CA ALA A 76 9.96 2.35 31.72
C ALA A 76 9.42 3.77 31.44
N ASP A 77 10.11 4.54 30.59
CA ASP A 77 9.78 5.94 30.30
C ASP A 77 8.34 6.12 29.78
N PHE A 78 7.81 5.16 29.01
CA PHE A 78 6.43 5.17 28.51
C PHE A 78 5.40 4.98 29.63
N SER A 79 5.64 4.04 30.54
CA SER A 79 4.75 3.80 31.69
C SER A 79 4.75 4.99 32.65
N ARG A 80 5.91 5.62 32.86
CA ARG A 80 6.03 6.85 33.65
C ARG A 80 5.28 8.02 33.00
N ALA A 81 5.30 8.12 31.67
CA ALA A 81 4.54 9.11 30.93
C ALA A 81 3.02 8.91 31.08
N ASP A 82 2.56 7.66 30.98
CA ASP A 82 1.14 7.31 31.13
C ASP A 82 0.59 7.73 32.51
N VAL A 83 1.33 7.44 33.58
CA VAL A 83 0.99 7.88 34.95
C VAL A 83 0.87 9.40 35.02
N ILE A 84 1.85 10.15 34.50
CA ILE A 84 1.82 11.62 34.51
C ILE A 84 0.67 12.19 33.68
N VAL A 85 0.29 11.50 32.60
CA VAL A 85 -0.75 11.92 31.67
C VAL A 85 -2.15 11.61 32.19
N ARG A 86 -2.34 10.55 32.98
CA ARG A 86 -3.68 10.07 33.37
C ARG A 86 -4.02 10.16 34.87
N ALA A 87 -3.04 10.09 35.76
CA ALA A 87 -3.30 10.11 37.22
C ALA A 87 -3.92 11.44 37.68
N PRO A 88 -4.62 11.49 38.83
CA PRO A 88 -5.11 12.73 39.42
C PRO A 88 -4.03 13.80 39.54
N GLU A 89 -4.36 15.05 39.23
CA GLU A 89 -3.38 16.14 39.11
C GLU A 89 -2.49 16.31 40.34
N HIS A 90 -3.09 16.25 41.54
CA HIS A 90 -2.37 16.39 42.80
C HIS A 90 -1.34 15.27 43.08
N LEU A 91 -1.49 14.10 42.43
CA LEU A 91 -0.53 12.99 42.50
C LEU A 91 0.53 13.08 41.38
N ALA A 92 0.12 13.47 40.18
CA ALA A 92 0.98 13.51 39.00
C ALA A 92 1.93 14.72 38.99
N ARG A 93 1.47 15.90 39.45
CA ARG A 93 2.22 17.15 39.33
C ARG A 93 3.60 17.14 40.02
N PRO A 94 3.77 16.56 41.23
CA PRO A 94 5.09 16.45 41.85
C PRO A 94 6.09 15.62 41.03
N LEU A 95 5.60 14.65 40.24
CA LEU A 95 6.44 13.72 39.48
C LEU A 95 7.10 14.38 38.26
N LEU A 96 6.59 15.53 37.80
CA LEU A 96 7.16 16.26 36.66
C LEU A 96 8.63 16.65 36.90
N ALA A 97 8.99 17.00 38.13
CA ALA A 97 10.36 17.39 38.48
C ALA A 97 11.36 16.23 38.35
N GLU A 98 10.90 15.00 38.54
CA GLU A 98 11.72 13.78 38.48
C GLU A 98 11.64 13.09 37.10
N PHE A 99 10.78 13.59 36.21
CA PHE A 99 10.48 12.97 34.93
C PHE A 99 11.46 13.42 33.84
N ALA A 100 12.52 12.63 33.66
CA ALA A 100 13.53 12.82 32.63
C ALA A 100 13.64 11.59 31.71
N PRO A 101 12.71 11.39 30.75
CA PRO A 101 12.78 10.27 29.82
C PRO A 101 14.00 10.40 28.89
N ARG A 102 14.48 9.25 28.40
CA ARG A 102 15.57 9.18 27.41
C ARG A 102 15.13 9.66 26.03
N ASP A 103 16.10 10.11 25.24
CA ASP A 103 15.87 10.60 23.88
C ASP A 103 15.49 9.45 22.91
N ASP A 104 14.20 9.16 22.83
CA ASP A 104 13.63 8.12 21.97
C ASP A 104 12.76 8.72 20.86
N ALA A 105 12.93 8.23 19.62
CA ALA A 105 12.17 8.67 18.45
C ALA A 105 10.70 8.21 18.51
N SER A 106 10.41 7.15 19.26
CA SER A 106 9.07 6.60 19.45
C SER A 106 8.30 7.40 20.50
N PHE A 107 8.94 8.29 21.28
CA PHE A 107 8.32 9.01 22.39
C PHE A 107 7.36 10.14 21.98
N GLY A 108 7.34 10.51 20.69
CA GLY A 108 6.53 11.62 20.19
C GLY A 108 5.03 11.52 20.51
N HIS A 109 4.48 10.30 20.62
CA HIS A 109 3.08 10.08 20.98
C HIS A 109 2.73 10.47 22.41
N TRP A 110 3.71 10.53 23.33
CA TRP A 110 3.51 10.96 24.72
C TRP A 110 3.75 12.46 24.92
N LEU A 111 4.58 13.10 24.09
CA LEU A 111 4.86 14.53 24.23
C LEU A 111 3.62 15.41 24.03
N ARG A 112 2.72 14.99 23.14
CA ARG A 112 1.47 15.69 22.85
C ARG A 112 0.51 15.73 24.05
N PRO A 113 0.13 14.58 24.67
CA PRO A 113 -0.73 14.60 25.85
C PRO A 113 -0.05 15.20 27.07
N LEU A 114 1.27 15.05 27.22
CA LEU A 114 2.02 15.77 28.26
C LEU A 114 1.88 17.29 28.09
N LEU A 115 2.06 17.79 26.86
CA LEU A 115 1.93 19.23 26.59
C LEU A 115 0.49 19.73 26.73
N ALA A 116 -0.50 18.97 26.25
CA ALA A 116 -1.91 19.34 26.35
C ALA A 116 -2.36 19.49 27.80
N ARG A 117 -1.84 18.62 28.68
CA ARG A 117 -2.16 18.59 30.09
C ARG A 117 -1.39 19.61 30.91
N TRP A 118 -0.07 19.72 30.72
CA TRP A 118 0.83 20.45 31.61
C TRP A 118 1.39 21.75 31.02
N GLU A 119 1.13 22.01 29.74
CA GLU A 119 1.52 23.23 29.03
C GLU A 119 2.98 23.66 29.31
N THR A 120 3.19 24.83 29.90
CA THR A 120 4.52 25.38 30.15
C THR A 120 5.33 24.58 31.17
N ASP A 121 4.70 23.76 32.02
CA ASP A 121 5.39 22.96 33.04
C ASP A 121 6.26 21.86 32.42
N VAL A 122 5.98 21.45 31.17
CA VAL A 122 6.77 20.46 30.41
C VAL A 122 7.55 21.07 29.24
N TRP A 123 7.67 22.41 29.18
CA TRP A 123 8.31 23.12 28.07
C TRP A 123 9.72 22.60 27.77
N ASP A 124 10.58 22.58 28.79
CA ASP A 124 12.00 22.21 28.62
C ASP A 124 12.16 20.75 28.22
N LEU A 125 11.27 19.88 28.72
CA LEU A 125 11.17 18.48 28.30
C LEU A 125 10.85 18.37 26.80
N VAL A 126 9.82 19.08 26.32
CA VAL A 126 9.39 19.06 24.92
C VAL A 126 10.47 19.64 24.00
N VAL A 127 11.04 20.79 24.36
CA VAL A 127 12.11 21.44 23.58
C VAL A 127 13.33 20.54 23.44
N ARG A 128 13.81 19.96 24.55
CA ARG A 128 14.94 19.01 24.54
C ARG A 128 14.66 17.80 23.65
N MET A 129 13.48 17.18 23.78
CA MET A 129 13.12 15.98 23.01
C MET A 129 12.96 16.29 21.52
N ALA A 130 12.43 17.47 21.20
CA ALA A 130 12.31 17.97 19.84
C ALA A 130 13.68 18.30 19.22
N GLU A 131 14.59 18.91 19.98
CA GLU A 131 15.96 19.19 19.54
C GLU A 131 16.73 17.89 19.25
N ALA A 132 16.64 16.90 20.14
CA ALA A 132 17.30 15.61 19.99
C ALA A 132 16.76 14.81 18.79
N ARG A 133 15.44 14.87 18.55
CA ARG A 133 14.76 14.13 17.47
C ARG A 133 13.75 15.01 16.70
N PRO A 134 14.20 15.90 15.81
CA PRO A 134 13.35 16.90 15.17
C PRO A 134 12.18 16.38 14.33
N ALA A 135 12.38 15.28 13.59
CA ALA A 135 11.32 14.74 12.74
C ALA A 135 10.18 14.04 13.50
N PRO A 136 10.45 13.09 14.43
CA PRO A 136 9.37 12.41 15.15
C PRO A 136 8.82 13.20 16.35
N ASN A 137 9.65 13.99 17.05
CA ASN A 137 9.25 14.67 18.29
C ASN A 137 8.98 16.17 18.09
N GLY A 138 9.45 16.77 16.99
CA GLY A 138 9.33 18.21 16.74
C GLY A 138 7.89 18.73 16.64
N TRP A 139 6.93 17.88 16.29
CA TRP A 139 5.52 18.24 16.24
C TRP A 139 4.99 18.75 17.58
N ALA A 140 5.47 18.21 18.70
CA ALA A 140 5.06 18.68 20.02
C ALA A 140 5.58 20.09 20.34
N ALA A 141 6.62 20.58 19.65
CA ALA A 141 7.13 21.94 19.81
C ALA A 141 6.37 22.98 18.98
N VAL A 142 5.50 22.57 18.05
CA VAL A 142 4.77 23.49 17.16
C VAL A 142 3.88 24.49 17.93
N PRO A 143 3.10 24.08 18.96
CA PRO A 143 2.31 25.02 19.75
C PRO A 143 3.15 25.98 20.62
N LEU A 144 4.44 25.68 20.83
CA LEU A 144 5.29 26.45 21.73
C LEU A 144 5.81 27.72 21.03
N LEU A 145 5.55 28.88 21.63
CA LEU A 145 6.01 30.19 21.19
C LEU A 145 7.02 30.80 22.18
N GLY A 146 8.30 30.79 21.79
CA GLY A 146 9.41 31.35 22.57
C GLY A 146 10.69 31.47 21.73
N ALA A 147 11.75 32.04 22.31
CA ALA A 147 13.02 32.27 21.61
C ALA A 147 13.74 30.95 21.23
N ASP A 148 13.73 29.97 22.12
CA ASP A 148 14.31 28.63 21.91
C ASP A 148 13.61 27.87 20.76
N THR A 149 12.28 27.89 20.74
CA THR A 149 11.46 27.23 19.72
C THR A 149 11.54 27.92 18.37
N ALA A 150 11.60 29.26 18.34
CA ALA A 150 11.88 30.01 17.12
C ALA A 150 13.27 29.68 16.54
N ARG A 151 14.29 29.58 17.40
CA ARG A 151 15.65 29.17 17.00
C ARG A 151 15.69 27.74 16.46
N LEU A 152 14.98 26.81 17.10
CA LEU A 152 14.82 25.44 16.60
C LEU A 152 14.15 25.43 15.22
N ALA A 153 13.03 26.15 15.04
CA ALA A 153 12.35 26.26 13.76
C ALA A 153 13.26 26.84 12.67
N ALA A 154 14.01 27.91 12.97
CA ALA A 154 14.97 28.51 12.04
C ALA A 154 16.10 27.54 11.67
N TYR A 155 16.63 26.79 12.64
CA TYR A 155 17.64 25.76 12.40
C TYR A 155 17.09 24.61 11.56
N TRP A 156 15.89 24.11 11.85
CA TRP A 156 15.26 23.01 11.12
C TRP A 156 14.95 23.39 9.68
N LEU A 157 14.42 24.61 9.46
CA LEU A 157 14.18 25.17 8.14
C LEU A 157 15.47 25.24 7.32
N TYR A 158 16.58 25.67 7.93
CA TYR A 158 17.87 25.84 7.27
C TYR A 158 18.65 24.53 7.07
N LYS A 159 18.73 23.64 8.07
CA LYS A 159 19.65 22.48 8.07
C LYS A 159 18.99 21.11 7.92
N LEU A 160 17.74 20.94 8.35
CA LEU A 160 17.17 19.60 8.54
C LEU A 160 16.01 19.33 7.59
N LYS A 161 16.34 18.77 6.42
CA LYS A 161 15.37 18.38 5.38
C LYS A 161 14.16 17.61 5.91
N ARG A 162 14.35 16.68 6.86
CA ARG A 162 13.28 15.85 7.43
C ARG A 162 12.38 16.59 8.44
N ALA A 163 12.83 17.72 8.99
CA ALA A 163 12.09 18.55 9.94
C ALA A 163 11.65 19.89 9.33
N ARG A 164 11.94 20.13 8.04
CA ARG A 164 11.58 21.35 7.33
C ARG A 164 10.07 21.63 7.41
N HIS A 165 9.24 20.62 7.15
CA HIS A 165 7.80 20.77 7.21
C HIS A 165 7.29 21.16 8.61
N VAL A 166 7.90 20.62 9.67
CA VAL A 166 7.58 21.01 11.05
C VAL A 166 7.92 22.48 11.30
N ALA A 167 9.05 22.96 10.76
CA ALA A 167 9.44 24.36 10.86
C ALA A 167 8.51 25.30 10.08
N GLU A 168 8.13 24.92 8.85
CA GLU A 168 7.15 25.65 8.04
C GLU A 168 5.82 25.78 8.80
N THR A 169 5.30 24.69 9.38
CA THR A 169 4.08 24.74 10.19
C THR A 169 4.22 25.64 11.43
N TRP A 170 5.38 25.67 12.09
CA TRP A 170 5.63 26.61 13.19
C TRP A 170 5.54 28.06 12.70
N PHE A 171 6.16 28.39 11.57
CA PHE A 171 6.13 29.75 11.01
C PHE A 171 4.75 30.14 10.50
N GLU A 172 3.99 29.23 9.90
CA GLU A 172 2.60 29.44 9.51
C GLU A 172 1.70 29.74 10.72
N ARG A 173 1.88 28.99 11.82
CA ARG A 173 1.09 29.15 13.05
C ARG A 173 1.33 30.47 13.76
N HIS A 174 2.60 30.87 13.92
CA HIS A 174 2.96 32.03 14.74
C HIS A 174 3.12 33.30 13.93
N GLY A 175 3.37 33.16 12.63
CA GLY A 175 3.41 34.25 11.66
C GLY A 175 4.69 35.09 11.66
N PRO A 176 4.84 35.98 10.67
CA PRO A 176 6.04 36.79 10.45
C PRO A 176 6.35 37.75 11.61
N LEU A 177 5.32 38.26 12.29
CA LEU A 177 5.48 39.16 13.43
C LEU A 177 6.20 38.45 14.59
N ALA A 178 5.77 37.24 14.94
CA ALA A 178 6.39 36.46 16.01
C ALA A 178 7.81 36.01 15.64
N ALA A 179 8.01 35.53 14.41
CA ALA A 179 9.32 35.19 13.90
C ALA A 179 10.29 36.38 13.98
N GLY A 180 9.85 37.58 13.59
CA GLY A 180 10.62 38.81 13.73
C GLY A 180 10.96 39.15 15.18
N TYR A 181 9.99 39.03 16.10
CA TYR A 181 10.24 39.30 17.52
C TYR A 181 11.31 38.40 18.10
N TYR A 182 11.38 37.13 17.74
CA TYR A 182 12.34 36.20 18.34
C TYR A 182 13.66 36.06 17.57
N LEU A 183 13.69 36.28 16.25
CA LEU A 183 14.85 35.98 15.40
C LEU A 183 15.66 37.21 14.96
N VAL A 184 15.13 38.43 15.07
CA VAL A 184 15.88 39.66 14.73
C VAL A 184 17.18 39.80 15.52
N PRO A 185 17.22 39.54 16.85
CA PRO A 185 18.47 39.56 17.60
C PRO A 185 19.55 38.62 17.04
N ASP A 186 19.17 37.41 16.62
CA ASP A 186 20.10 36.44 16.04
C ASP A 186 20.52 36.85 14.61
N ALA A 187 19.59 37.41 13.82
CA ALA A 187 19.86 37.88 12.45
C ALA A 187 20.83 39.07 12.40
N LEU A 188 20.78 39.94 13.40
CA LEU A 188 21.67 41.10 13.54
C LEU A 188 22.83 40.84 14.52
N GLY A 189 22.98 39.60 14.99
CA GLY A 189 24.03 39.19 15.91
C GLY A 189 25.40 38.98 15.25
N ALA A 190 26.45 38.92 16.06
CA ALA A 190 27.81 38.65 15.61
C ALA A 190 28.05 37.17 15.21
N ALA A 191 27.30 36.23 15.81
CA ALA A 191 27.48 34.79 15.63
C ALA A 191 27.03 34.32 14.24
N ALA A 192 27.98 33.78 13.45
CA ALA A 192 27.73 33.48 12.04
C ALA A 192 26.67 32.40 11.78
N ALA A 193 26.58 31.35 12.61
CA ALA A 193 25.64 30.25 12.40
C ALA A 193 24.19 30.63 12.77
N PRO A 194 23.90 31.14 14.00
CA PRO A 194 22.55 31.63 14.35
C PRO A 194 22.05 32.69 13.38
N ARG A 195 22.92 33.62 12.99
CA ARG A 195 22.61 34.65 11.97
C ARG A 195 22.13 34.06 10.67
N ARG A 196 22.81 33.04 10.13
CA ARG A 196 22.40 32.40 8.87
C ARG A 196 21.01 31.77 8.97
N TYR A 197 20.71 31.11 10.09
CA TYR A 197 19.42 30.45 10.32
C TYR A 197 18.31 31.50 10.44
N ALA A 198 18.53 32.53 11.26
CA ALA A 198 17.59 33.61 11.47
C ALA A 198 17.32 34.40 10.19
N VAL A 199 18.36 34.80 9.44
CA VAL A 199 18.21 35.50 8.15
C VAL A 199 17.38 34.67 7.16
N HIS A 200 17.63 33.37 7.07
CA HIS A 200 16.88 32.48 6.19
C HIS A 200 15.41 32.37 6.59
N ALA A 201 15.14 32.18 7.89
CA ALA A 201 13.79 32.12 8.43
C ALA A 201 13.03 33.44 8.24
N LEU A 202 13.66 34.59 8.52
CA LEU A 202 13.05 35.92 8.32
C LEU A 202 12.72 36.18 6.86
N ARG A 203 13.58 35.75 5.91
CA ARG A 203 13.28 35.82 4.47
C ARG A 203 12.17 34.88 4.03
N HIS A 204 12.09 33.70 4.64
CA HIS A 204 11.01 32.75 4.39
C HIS A 204 9.65 33.35 4.79
N VAL A 205 9.53 33.86 6.01
CA VAL A 205 8.27 34.47 6.49
C VAL A 205 7.98 35.85 5.91
N ALA A 206 8.98 36.55 5.37
CA ALA A 206 8.75 37.79 4.63
C ALA A 206 7.94 37.58 3.34
N ALA A 207 7.88 36.36 2.81
CA ALA A 207 6.95 36.01 1.73
C ALA A 207 5.49 36.06 2.18
N MET A 208 5.21 35.88 3.47
CA MET A 208 3.86 36.02 4.04
C MET A 208 3.52 37.50 4.23
N ASP A 209 4.39 38.25 4.94
CA ASP A 209 4.25 39.69 5.13
C ASP A 209 5.59 40.30 5.60
N ALA A 210 6.33 40.92 4.68
CA ALA A 210 7.59 41.59 4.99
C ALA A 210 7.41 42.79 5.93
N GLY A 211 6.27 43.48 5.86
CA GLY A 211 5.97 44.63 6.72
C GLY A 211 5.85 44.25 8.19
N LEU A 212 5.30 43.07 8.49
CA LEU A 212 5.24 42.54 9.85
C LEU A 212 6.62 42.15 10.40
N VAL A 213 7.53 41.67 9.57
CA VAL A 213 8.92 41.39 9.96
C VAL A 213 9.65 42.69 10.32
N VAL A 214 9.53 43.73 9.49
CA VAL A 214 10.12 45.06 9.76
C VAL A 214 9.48 45.71 10.99
N ARG A 215 8.16 45.57 11.17
CA ARG A 215 7.45 46.04 12.36
C ARG A 215 7.97 45.38 13.64
N ALA A 216 8.24 44.07 13.60
CA ALA A 216 8.83 43.37 14.74
C ALA A 216 10.25 43.88 15.03
N ALA A 217 11.06 44.10 13.98
CA ALA A 217 12.40 44.65 14.11
C ALA A 217 12.42 46.06 14.73
N ARG A 218 11.41 46.89 14.46
CA ARG A 218 11.27 48.22 15.06
C ARG A 218 11.12 48.21 16.59
N ALA A 219 10.68 47.09 17.19
CA ALA A 219 10.69 46.94 18.65
C ALA A 219 12.11 46.93 19.25
N TYR A 220 13.12 46.68 18.42
CA TYR A 220 14.55 46.74 18.75
C TYR A 220 15.21 48.07 18.35
N GLY A 221 14.42 49.05 17.90
CA GLY A 221 14.89 50.36 17.45
C GLY A 221 14.88 50.53 15.93
N ASP A 222 14.94 51.79 15.47
CA ASP A 222 14.88 52.13 14.05
C ASP A 222 16.09 51.62 13.26
N GLU A 223 17.25 51.49 13.90
CA GLU A 223 18.45 50.90 13.30
C GLU A 223 18.24 49.43 12.93
N ALA A 224 17.63 48.64 13.82
CA ALA A 224 17.32 47.24 13.58
C ALA A 224 16.26 47.08 12.47
N ALA A 225 15.24 47.95 12.46
CA ALA A 225 14.24 47.98 11.39
C ALA A 225 14.87 48.26 10.02
N ALA A 226 15.73 49.29 9.93
CA ALA A 226 16.42 49.64 8.68
C ALA A 226 17.39 48.53 8.22
N ALA A 227 18.07 47.85 9.14
CA ALA A 227 18.94 46.73 8.83
C ALA A 227 18.17 45.53 8.25
N VAL A 228 17.03 45.18 8.87
CA VAL A 228 16.16 44.09 8.41
C VAL A 228 15.50 44.43 7.07
N GLU A 229 15.05 45.67 6.88
CA GLU A 229 14.47 46.12 5.60
C GLU A 229 15.47 45.99 4.45
N ARG A 230 16.72 46.44 4.64
CA ARG A 230 17.80 46.23 3.65
C ARG A 230 18.08 44.74 3.41
N MET A 231 18.17 43.93 4.47
CA MET A 231 18.41 42.49 4.39
C MET A 231 17.34 41.75 3.56
N LEU A 232 16.08 42.18 3.65
CA LEU A 232 14.96 41.65 2.87
C LEU A 232 14.97 42.15 1.42
N ALA A 233 15.42 43.38 1.16
CA ALA A 233 15.50 43.95 -0.18
C ALA A 233 16.65 43.36 -1.04
N GLU A 234 17.77 42.98 -0.43
CA GLU A 234 18.99 42.52 -1.15
C GLU A 234 18.89 41.10 -1.75
N ALA A 235 17.90 40.28 -1.35
CA ALA A 235 17.67 38.95 -1.95
C ALA A 235 16.22 38.47 -1.74
N PRO A 236 15.51 38.00 -2.79
CA PRO A 236 14.12 37.57 -2.68
C PRO A 236 13.94 36.29 -1.84
N SER A 237 12.72 36.12 -1.31
CA SER A 237 12.30 34.98 -0.48
C SER A 237 12.47 33.63 -1.17
N GLY A 238 12.75 32.57 -0.40
CA GLY A 238 12.76 31.19 -0.87
C GLY A 238 14.09 30.68 -1.45
N VAL A 239 15.07 31.56 -1.68
CA VAL A 239 16.43 31.14 -2.06
C VAL A 239 17.23 30.91 -0.78
N ALA A 240 17.29 29.67 -0.30
CA ALA A 240 18.39 29.28 0.58
C ALA A 240 19.70 29.74 -0.09
N PRO A 241 20.64 30.40 0.61
CA PRO A 241 21.90 30.83 0.01
C PRO A 241 22.51 29.62 -0.68
N ALA A 242 22.60 29.66 -2.02
CA ALA A 242 22.74 28.52 -2.93
C ALA A 242 23.37 27.32 -2.20
N GLU A 243 22.54 26.45 -1.61
CA GLU A 243 23.05 25.24 -1.02
C GLU A 243 23.73 24.52 -2.18
N ARG A 244 25.02 24.24 -2.03
CA ARG A 244 25.76 23.43 -3.00
C ARG A 244 24.87 22.21 -3.25
N PRO A 245 24.36 21.97 -4.47
CA PRO A 245 23.62 20.74 -4.73
C PRO A 245 24.51 19.62 -4.22
N PRO A 246 23.97 18.69 -3.42
CA PRO A 246 24.77 17.62 -2.85
C PRO A 246 25.57 17.00 -3.99
N ALA A 247 26.85 16.74 -3.73
CA ALA A 247 27.70 16.21 -4.78
C ALA A 247 27.03 14.95 -5.35
N PRO A 248 26.81 14.87 -6.67
CA PRO A 248 26.15 13.73 -7.26
C PRO A 248 26.93 12.46 -6.90
N PRO A 249 26.24 11.31 -6.77
CA PRO A 249 26.92 10.05 -6.51
C PRO A 249 27.99 9.82 -7.57
N LYS A 250 29.11 9.21 -7.18
CA LYS A 250 30.13 8.80 -8.15
C LYS A 250 29.49 7.87 -9.17
N ARG A 251 29.70 8.14 -10.46
CA ARG A 251 29.20 7.28 -11.53
C ARG A 251 29.70 5.85 -11.29
N PRO A 252 28.83 4.83 -11.35
CA PRO A 252 29.28 3.46 -11.18
C PRO A 252 30.10 2.98 -12.37
N ALA A 253 31.26 2.36 -12.13
CA ALA A 253 32.12 1.87 -13.21
C ALA A 253 31.45 0.76 -14.05
N TRP A 254 30.53 -0.01 -13.46
CA TRP A 254 29.76 -1.04 -14.17
C TRP A 254 28.85 -0.46 -15.26
N ALA A 255 28.46 0.82 -15.16
CA ALA A 255 27.58 1.46 -16.14
C ALA A 255 28.30 1.82 -17.46
N ASP A 256 29.63 1.78 -17.48
CA ASP A 256 30.45 1.99 -18.68
C ASP A 256 30.75 0.65 -19.40
N ALA A 257 30.06 -0.44 -19.06
CA ALA A 257 30.25 -1.75 -19.69
C ALA A 257 29.91 -1.72 -21.19
N PRO A 258 30.71 -2.36 -22.07
CA PRO A 258 30.46 -2.38 -23.52
C PRO A 258 29.10 -2.96 -23.93
N SER A 259 28.47 -3.75 -23.06
CA SER A 259 27.14 -4.32 -23.26
C SER A 259 26.00 -3.32 -23.10
N VAL A 260 26.24 -2.14 -22.51
CA VAL A 260 25.21 -1.10 -22.32
C VAL A 260 25.06 -0.29 -23.63
N PRO A 261 23.95 -0.42 -24.37
CA PRO A 261 23.78 0.27 -25.65
C PRO A 261 23.52 1.77 -25.41
N ARG A 262 23.99 2.64 -26.32
CA ARG A 262 23.69 4.08 -26.21
C ARG A 262 22.29 4.38 -26.76
N PRO A 263 21.51 5.27 -26.09
CA PRO A 263 20.25 5.73 -26.66
C PRO A 263 20.44 6.37 -28.04
N VAL A 264 19.42 6.28 -28.89
CA VAL A 264 19.42 6.86 -30.24
C VAL A 264 18.48 8.06 -30.24
N LEU A 265 18.95 9.18 -30.78
CA LEU A 265 18.14 10.39 -30.99
C LEU A 265 17.13 10.15 -32.11
N ARG A 266 15.93 10.72 -31.96
CA ARG A 266 14.89 10.73 -33.01
C ARG A 266 15.35 11.49 -34.25
N ASP A 267 14.55 11.39 -35.32
CA ASP A 267 14.72 12.15 -36.56
C ASP A 267 16.09 11.96 -37.23
N GLY A 268 16.69 10.78 -37.08
CA GLY A 268 17.99 10.45 -37.66
C GLY A 268 19.18 11.11 -36.96
N GLY A 269 19.01 11.58 -35.71
CA GLY A 269 20.07 12.23 -34.93
C GLY A 269 21.24 11.33 -34.51
N GLY A 270 21.14 10.01 -34.73
CA GLY A 270 22.18 9.03 -34.41
C GLY A 270 22.28 8.69 -32.92
N GLU A 271 23.32 7.93 -32.54
CA GLU A 271 23.55 7.59 -31.14
C GLU A 271 23.93 8.80 -30.29
N LEU A 272 23.43 8.83 -29.06
CA LEU A 272 23.77 9.83 -28.07
C LEU A 272 25.31 9.87 -27.88
N PRO A 273 25.94 11.06 -27.85
CA PRO A 273 27.36 11.17 -27.58
C PRO A 273 27.74 10.50 -26.26
N ALA A 274 28.94 9.90 -26.18
CA ALA A 274 29.36 9.12 -25.02
C ALA A 274 29.29 9.90 -23.69
N ASP A 275 29.68 11.19 -23.71
CA ASP A 275 29.60 12.05 -22.52
C ASP A 275 28.16 12.38 -22.12
N ALA A 276 27.27 12.56 -23.10
CA ALA A 276 25.85 12.73 -22.84
C ALA A 276 25.24 11.45 -22.23
N ALA A 277 25.66 10.26 -22.69
CA ALA A 277 25.17 8.99 -22.15
C ALA A 277 25.64 8.77 -20.71
N ARG A 278 26.88 9.17 -20.41
CA ARG A 278 27.43 9.19 -19.03
C ARG A 278 26.66 10.15 -18.13
N ASN A 279 26.28 11.32 -18.64
CA ASN A 279 25.46 12.29 -17.90
C ASN A 279 24.04 11.77 -17.68
N LEU A 280 23.47 11.02 -18.63
CA LEU A 280 22.18 10.34 -18.46
C LEU A 280 22.21 9.31 -17.32
N VAL A 281 23.30 8.54 -17.17
CA VAL A 281 23.46 7.62 -16.02
C VAL A 281 23.46 8.39 -14.70
N LEU A 282 24.19 9.51 -14.62
CA LEU A 282 24.20 10.35 -13.42
C LEU A 282 22.80 10.94 -13.14
N LEU A 283 22.11 11.38 -14.19
CA LEU A 283 20.76 11.92 -14.12
C LEU A 283 19.77 10.88 -13.57
N LEU A 284 19.83 9.63 -14.04
CA LEU A 284 19.04 8.51 -13.51
C LEU A 284 19.37 8.21 -12.03
N ALA A 285 20.63 8.33 -11.64
CA ALA A 285 21.05 8.10 -10.25
C ALA A 285 20.56 9.20 -9.29
N ILE A 286 20.31 10.42 -9.78
CA ILE A 286 19.81 11.55 -8.97
C ILE A 286 18.30 11.74 -9.02
N ALA A 287 17.62 11.23 -10.03
CA ALA A 287 16.18 11.31 -10.22
C ALA A 287 15.36 10.81 -9.02
N GLY A 288 14.15 11.38 -8.85
CA GLY A 288 13.30 11.15 -7.68
C GLY A 288 13.77 11.85 -6.40
N ARG A 289 14.65 12.86 -6.53
CA ARG A 289 15.15 13.69 -5.42
C ARG A 289 15.00 15.18 -5.71
N PRO A 290 13.77 15.67 -5.98
CA PRO A 290 13.52 17.05 -6.46
C PRO A 290 14.01 18.13 -5.49
N SER A 291 14.09 17.82 -4.20
CA SER A 291 14.62 18.72 -3.17
C SER A 291 16.14 18.78 -3.09
N GLU A 292 16.86 17.80 -3.64
CA GLU A 292 18.34 17.77 -3.72
C GLU A 292 18.82 18.18 -5.12
N TYR A 293 18.10 17.77 -6.16
CA TYR A 293 18.42 18.02 -7.56
C TYR A 293 17.16 18.51 -8.30
N PRO A 294 16.78 19.79 -8.13
CA PRO A 294 15.66 20.37 -8.86
C PRO A 294 15.84 20.23 -10.38
N GLY A 295 14.76 19.91 -11.10
CA GLY A 295 14.76 19.75 -12.56
C GLY A 295 15.35 18.44 -13.10
N ALA A 296 15.86 17.54 -12.25
CA ALA A 296 16.40 16.25 -12.70
C ALA A 296 15.33 15.35 -13.37
N ASP A 297 14.13 15.29 -12.78
CA ASP A 297 13.03 14.50 -13.32
C ASP A 297 12.48 15.10 -14.63
N ASP A 298 12.41 16.44 -14.71
CA ASP A 298 12.03 17.17 -15.93
C ASP A 298 13.03 16.94 -17.07
N ALA A 299 14.33 17.02 -16.77
CA ALA A 299 15.38 16.71 -17.75
C ALA A 299 15.29 15.28 -18.28
N LEU A 300 14.92 14.30 -17.44
CA LEU A 300 14.67 12.94 -17.93
C LEU A 300 13.45 12.86 -18.85
N ALA A 301 12.43 13.70 -18.65
CA ALA A 301 11.28 13.74 -19.52
C ALA A 301 11.67 14.32 -20.90
N GLU A 302 12.51 15.35 -20.93
CA GLU A 302 13.10 15.88 -22.16
C GLU A 302 13.92 14.82 -22.90
N VAL A 303 14.74 14.04 -22.18
CA VAL A 303 15.48 12.91 -22.77
C VAL A 303 14.53 11.89 -23.40
N GLY A 304 13.43 11.57 -22.71
CA GLY A 304 12.37 10.69 -23.23
C GLY A 304 11.71 11.23 -24.51
N ALA A 305 11.58 12.55 -24.63
CA ALA A 305 10.98 13.19 -25.80
C ALA A 305 11.90 13.15 -27.03
N ILE A 306 13.22 13.31 -26.86
CA ILE A 306 14.18 13.43 -27.97
C ILE A 306 14.81 12.11 -28.42
N CYS A 307 14.71 11.04 -27.63
CA CYS A 307 15.28 9.73 -27.98
C CYS A 307 14.20 8.74 -28.46
N GLU A 308 14.62 7.77 -29.27
CA GLU A 308 13.78 6.66 -29.70
C GLU A 308 13.42 5.76 -28.50
N PRO A 309 12.13 5.50 -28.22
CA PRO A 309 11.71 4.78 -27.02
C PRO A 309 12.33 3.39 -26.89
N ALA A 310 12.40 2.64 -28.00
CA ALA A 310 13.02 1.31 -28.02
C ALA A 310 14.52 1.35 -27.66
N SER A 311 15.23 2.42 -28.01
CA SER A 311 16.65 2.58 -27.67
C SER A 311 16.84 2.93 -26.19
N LEU A 312 15.93 3.71 -25.59
CA LEU A 312 15.91 3.99 -24.16
C LEU A 312 15.57 2.74 -23.34
N ALA A 313 14.62 1.93 -23.81
CA ALA A 313 14.29 0.64 -23.20
C ALA A 313 15.50 -0.31 -23.23
N ALA A 314 16.19 -0.41 -24.38
CA ALA A 314 17.41 -1.21 -24.51
C ALA A 314 18.53 -0.70 -23.60
N PHE A 315 18.70 0.62 -23.47
CA PHE A 315 19.67 1.23 -22.56
C PHE A 315 19.36 0.92 -21.08
N ALA A 316 18.12 1.12 -20.65
CA ALA A 316 17.69 0.82 -19.29
C ALA A 316 17.85 -0.67 -18.95
N TRP A 317 17.53 -1.54 -19.91
CA TRP A 317 17.76 -2.98 -19.76
C TRP A 317 19.24 -3.33 -19.67
N GLY A 318 20.09 -2.75 -20.53
CA GLY A 318 21.54 -2.96 -20.49
C GLY A 318 22.16 -2.51 -19.16
N LEU A 319 21.70 -1.38 -18.61
CA LEU A 319 22.09 -0.93 -17.26
C LEU A 319 21.68 -1.93 -16.18
N PHE A 320 20.48 -2.50 -16.30
CA PHE A 320 20.00 -3.52 -15.36
C PHE A 320 20.84 -4.79 -15.39
N GLU A 321 21.17 -5.32 -16.57
CA GLU A 321 22.08 -6.48 -16.70
C GLU A 321 23.47 -6.16 -16.14
N ALA A 322 24.06 -5.03 -16.52
CA ALA A 322 25.37 -4.62 -16.03
C ALA A 322 25.39 -4.43 -14.49
N TRP A 323 24.30 -3.94 -13.90
CA TRP A 323 24.16 -3.82 -12.45
C TRP A 323 24.01 -5.18 -11.74
N LEU A 324 23.28 -6.12 -12.35
CA LEU A 324 23.19 -7.50 -11.85
C LEU A 324 24.57 -8.18 -11.88
N ASP A 325 25.27 -8.10 -13.00
CA ASP A 325 26.61 -8.68 -13.20
C ASP A 325 27.65 -8.03 -12.28
N GLY A 326 27.51 -6.73 -12.02
CA GLY A 326 28.32 -5.97 -11.07
C GLY A 326 28.05 -6.26 -9.59
N GLY A 327 27.23 -7.27 -9.27
CA GLY A 327 26.95 -7.70 -7.89
C GLY A 327 25.90 -6.87 -7.16
N ARG A 328 25.14 -6.02 -7.87
CA ARG A 328 24.03 -5.21 -7.36
C ARG A 328 24.39 -4.31 -6.16
N PRO A 329 25.33 -3.37 -6.30
CA PRO A 329 25.66 -2.47 -5.20
C PRO A 329 24.41 -1.72 -4.69
N ALA A 330 24.12 -1.81 -3.38
CA ALA A 330 22.90 -1.26 -2.79
C ALA A 330 22.74 0.27 -3.00
N ARG A 331 23.85 1.01 -3.08
CA ARG A 331 23.86 2.45 -3.39
C ARG A 331 23.27 2.78 -4.76
N ASP A 332 23.24 1.79 -5.66
CA ASP A 332 22.75 1.91 -7.04
C ASP A 332 21.32 1.34 -7.19
N GLY A 333 20.53 1.28 -6.10
CA GLY A 333 19.13 0.84 -6.12
C GLY A 333 18.16 1.72 -6.93
N TRP A 334 18.67 2.68 -7.70
CA TRP A 334 17.94 3.48 -8.67
C TRP A 334 17.69 2.72 -9.98
N VAL A 335 18.47 1.67 -10.29
CA VAL A 335 18.42 0.95 -11.58
C VAL A 335 17.04 0.37 -11.92
N PRO A 336 16.29 -0.27 -10.98
CA PRO A 336 14.92 -0.68 -11.27
C PRO A 336 13.96 0.47 -11.61
N ARG A 337 14.20 1.71 -11.13
CA ARG A 337 13.40 2.89 -11.54
C ARG A 337 13.69 3.30 -12.98
N ALA A 338 14.92 3.09 -13.46
CA ALA A 338 15.26 3.33 -14.86
C ALA A 338 14.46 2.39 -15.78
N LEU A 339 14.28 1.12 -15.38
CA LEU A 339 13.40 0.18 -16.08
C LEU A 339 11.95 0.67 -16.10
N GLY A 340 11.43 1.14 -14.97
CA GLY A 340 10.05 1.66 -14.90
C GLY A 340 9.82 2.89 -15.79
N ARG A 341 10.83 3.76 -15.88
CA ARG A 341 10.73 5.03 -16.62
C ARG A 341 10.91 4.91 -18.13
N PHE A 342 11.80 4.02 -18.57
CA PHE A 342 12.16 3.88 -19.99
C PHE A 342 11.83 2.51 -20.59
N GLY A 343 11.42 1.55 -19.77
CA GLY A 343 11.06 0.22 -20.24
C GLY A 343 9.77 0.20 -21.04
N ASP A 344 9.54 -0.94 -21.68
CA ASP A 344 8.43 -1.20 -22.58
C ASP A 344 7.83 -2.60 -22.35
N ALA A 345 6.87 -3.02 -23.18
CA ALA A 345 6.28 -4.36 -23.08
C ALA A 345 7.34 -5.48 -23.22
N GLY A 346 8.42 -5.26 -23.98
CA GLY A 346 9.55 -6.17 -24.06
C GLY A 346 10.30 -6.30 -22.74
N THR A 347 10.50 -5.18 -22.04
CA THR A 347 11.10 -5.11 -20.70
C THR A 347 10.26 -5.87 -19.68
N VAL A 348 8.93 -5.70 -19.70
CA VAL A 348 8.01 -6.47 -18.83
C VAL A 348 8.13 -7.97 -19.08
N ARG A 349 8.07 -8.41 -20.35
CA ARG A 349 8.20 -9.84 -20.73
C ARG A 349 9.49 -10.48 -20.23
N ARG A 350 10.59 -9.74 -20.21
CA ARG A 350 11.89 -10.21 -19.72
C ARG A 350 11.99 -10.15 -18.19
N LEU A 351 11.36 -9.15 -17.56
CA LEU A 351 11.45 -8.93 -16.11
C LEU A 351 10.55 -9.88 -15.31
N ALA A 352 9.34 -10.18 -15.79
CA ALA A 352 8.39 -11.06 -15.11
C ALA A 352 8.94 -12.46 -14.75
N PRO A 353 9.60 -13.22 -15.65
CA PRO A 353 10.18 -14.52 -15.30
C PRO A 353 11.31 -14.40 -14.27
N LEU A 354 12.06 -13.29 -14.24
CA LEU A 354 13.07 -13.04 -13.22
C LEU A 354 12.44 -12.89 -11.83
N VAL A 355 11.33 -12.13 -11.74
CA VAL A 355 10.57 -11.97 -10.49
C VAL A 355 10.07 -13.31 -9.96
N LEU A 356 9.57 -14.19 -10.84
CA LEU A 356 9.15 -15.54 -10.47
C LEU A 356 10.31 -16.42 -9.99
N GLY A 357 11.50 -16.25 -10.59
CA GLY A 357 12.71 -17.00 -10.22
C GLY A 357 13.40 -16.52 -8.93
N TRP A 358 13.23 -15.25 -8.55
CA TRP A 358 13.81 -14.71 -7.33
C TRP A 358 13.05 -15.17 -6.08
N THR A 359 13.44 -16.29 -5.48
CA THR A 359 12.73 -16.84 -4.29
C THR A 359 13.45 -16.60 -2.97
N LYS A 360 14.70 -16.16 -2.99
CA LYS A 360 15.54 -16.04 -1.79
C LYS A 360 15.27 -14.73 -1.02
N PRO A 361 15.52 -14.66 0.30
CA PRO A 361 15.33 -13.43 1.09
C PRO A 361 16.17 -12.23 0.60
N ASP A 362 17.39 -12.47 0.13
CA ASP A 362 18.35 -11.47 -0.37
C ASP A 362 17.94 -10.79 -1.70
N THR A 363 16.78 -11.16 -2.26
CA THR A 363 16.24 -10.61 -3.51
C THR A 363 14.90 -9.86 -3.29
N ALA A 364 14.57 -9.52 -2.04
CA ALA A 364 13.31 -8.85 -1.71
C ALA A 364 13.19 -7.44 -2.30
N ASP A 365 14.28 -6.68 -2.27
CA ASP A 365 14.41 -5.37 -2.88
C ASP A 365 14.27 -5.44 -4.42
N LEU A 366 14.90 -6.43 -5.06
CA LEU A 366 14.78 -6.68 -6.50
C LEU A 366 13.34 -6.96 -6.91
N ARG A 367 12.65 -7.85 -6.18
CA ARG A 367 11.24 -8.15 -6.44
C ARG A 367 10.37 -6.90 -6.30
N SER A 368 10.56 -6.12 -5.23
CA SER A 368 9.80 -4.89 -5.02
C SER A 368 10.06 -3.84 -6.11
N GLY A 369 11.34 -3.63 -6.46
CA GLY A 369 11.75 -2.71 -7.51
C GLY A 369 11.23 -3.10 -8.89
N ALA A 370 11.29 -4.39 -9.23
CA ALA A 370 10.79 -4.92 -10.49
C ALA A 370 9.25 -4.84 -10.59
N LEU A 371 8.53 -5.18 -9.52
CA LEU A 371 7.07 -5.03 -9.50
C LEU A 371 6.65 -3.57 -9.67
N ARG A 372 7.39 -2.62 -9.07
CA ARG A 372 7.17 -1.18 -9.31
C ARG A 372 7.46 -0.82 -10.77
N ALA A 373 8.57 -1.29 -11.34
CA ALA A 373 8.92 -1.03 -12.73
C ALA A 373 7.83 -1.51 -13.70
N ILE A 374 7.27 -2.71 -13.48
CA ILE A 374 6.17 -3.23 -14.32
C ILE A 374 4.94 -2.32 -14.26
N VAL A 375 4.59 -1.81 -13.07
CA VAL A 375 3.46 -0.87 -12.91
C VAL A 375 3.76 0.49 -13.58
N GLU A 376 4.97 1.01 -13.42
CA GLU A 376 5.39 2.28 -14.03
C GLU A 376 5.39 2.21 -15.57
N ILE A 377 5.80 1.08 -16.15
CA ILE A 377 5.71 0.85 -17.61
C ILE A 377 4.25 0.81 -18.06
N GLY A 378 3.38 0.13 -17.30
CA GLY A 378 1.96 0.04 -17.58
C GLY A 378 1.60 -0.70 -18.87
N GLY A 379 0.38 -0.48 -19.36
CA GLY A 379 -0.18 -1.17 -20.53
C GLY A 379 -0.67 -2.60 -20.25
N ASP A 380 -1.18 -3.27 -21.28
CA ASP A 380 -1.80 -4.59 -21.14
C ASP A 380 -0.79 -5.69 -20.80
N ALA A 381 0.42 -5.64 -21.38
CA ALA A 381 1.49 -6.56 -21.03
C ALA A 381 1.85 -6.50 -19.53
N ALA A 382 1.84 -5.31 -18.91
CA ALA A 382 2.06 -5.18 -17.47
C ALA A 382 0.94 -5.83 -16.66
N ALA A 383 -0.31 -5.61 -17.04
CA ALA A 383 -1.46 -6.21 -16.38
C ALA A 383 -1.43 -7.75 -16.49
N GLU A 384 -1.21 -8.29 -17.69
CA GLU A 384 -1.09 -9.73 -17.94
C GLU A 384 0.02 -10.37 -17.10
N HIS A 385 1.22 -9.78 -17.11
CA HIS A 385 2.35 -10.34 -16.37
C HIS A 385 2.24 -10.16 -14.86
N LEU A 386 1.61 -9.08 -14.36
CA LEU A 386 1.29 -8.97 -12.94
C LEU A 386 0.26 -10.01 -12.52
N ASN A 387 -0.74 -10.31 -13.36
CA ASN A 387 -1.69 -11.40 -13.11
C ASN A 387 -0.98 -12.74 -13.02
N ASP A 388 -0.06 -13.01 -13.95
CA ASP A 388 0.76 -14.21 -13.92
C ASP A 388 1.60 -14.33 -12.64
N ILE A 389 2.24 -13.23 -12.21
CA ILE A 389 3.00 -13.19 -10.95
C ILE A 389 2.08 -13.40 -9.73
N ALA A 390 0.88 -12.81 -9.73
CA ALA A 390 -0.11 -12.97 -8.67
C ALA A 390 -0.56 -14.43 -8.50
N MET A 391 -0.65 -15.17 -9.61
CA MET A 391 -1.01 -16.59 -9.61
C MET A 391 0.19 -17.50 -9.27
N ARG A 392 1.36 -17.27 -9.89
CA ARG A 392 2.46 -18.25 -9.92
C ARG A 392 3.58 -18.00 -8.92
N ALA A 393 3.71 -16.79 -8.34
CA ALA A 393 4.84 -16.49 -7.48
C ALA A 393 4.90 -17.44 -6.26
N ARG A 394 6.10 -17.92 -5.91
CA ARG A 394 6.29 -18.92 -4.84
C ARG A 394 5.93 -18.40 -3.46
N THR A 395 6.20 -17.13 -3.18
CA THR A 395 6.00 -16.51 -1.86
C THR A 395 4.68 -15.74 -1.80
N LYS A 396 3.97 -15.86 -0.68
CA LYS A 396 2.69 -15.16 -0.45
C LYS A 396 2.82 -13.64 -0.58
N THR A 397 3.88 -13.07 -0.02
CA THR A 397 4.15 -11.63 -0.07
C THR A 397 4.22 -11.09 -1.50
N VAL A 398 4.80 -11.84 -2.44
CA VAL A 398 4.93 -11.42 -3.84
C VAL A 398 3.60 -11.54 -4.57
N ARG A 399 2.85 -12.62 -4.32
CA ARG A 399 1.49 -12.77 -4.85
C ARG A 399 0.59 -11.61 -4.41
N ASP A 400 0.59 -11.31 -3.12
CA ASP A 400 -0.22 -10.22 -2.55
C ASP A 400 0.23 -8.85 -3.09
N ALA A 401 1.54 -8.62 -3.21
CA ALA A 401 2.10 -7.39 -3.77
C ALA A 401 1.71 -7.19 -5.25
N ALA A 402 1.65 -8.26 -6.05
CA ALA A 402 1.19 -8.23 -7.43
C ALA A 402 -0.32 -7.98 -7.52
N ARG A 403 -1.13 -8.67 -6.68
CA ARG A 403 -2.59 -8.45 -6.59
C ARG A 403 -2.94 -7.02 -6.21
N TYR A 404 -2.26 -6.45 -5.21
CA TYR A 404 -2.46 -5.06 -4.80
C TYR A 404 -2.21 -4.09 -5.97
N ARG A 405 -1.14 -4.31 -6.73
CA ARG A 405 -0.80 -3.49 -7.90
C ARG A 405 -1.79 -3.65 -9.05
N LEU A 406 -2.28 -4.87 -9.29
CA LEU A 406 -3.38 -5.11 -10.23
C LEU A 406 -4.64 -4.35 -9.84
N GLY A 407 -4.93 -4.25 -8.54
CA GLY A 407 -6.02 -3.42 -8.03
C GLY A 407 -5.92 -1.97 -8.47
N GLY A 408 -4.73 -1.35 -8.34
CA GLY A 408 -4.52 0.02 -8.83
C GLY A 408 -4.66 0.17 -10.35
N ILE A 409 -4.22 -0.84 -11.13
CA ILE A 409 -4.44 -0.86 -12.60
C ILE A 409 -5.92 -1.00 -12.94
N ALA A 410 -6.65 -1.85 -12.21
CA ALA A 410 -8.07 -2.06 -12.40
C ALA A 410 -8.87 -0.79 -12.08
N GLU A 411 -8.57 -0.14 -10.96
CA GLU A 411 -9.19 1.11 -10.53
C GLU A 411 -8.99 2.22 -11.57
N ALA A 412 -7.77 2.39 -12.09
CA ALA A 412 -7.48 3.32 -13.17
C ALA A 412 -8.27 3.03 -14.47
N ARG A 413 -8.79 1.81 -14.63
CA ARG A 413 -9.65 1.36 -15.75
C ARG A 413 -11.14 1.30 -15.38
N GLY A 414 -11.53 1.73 -14.19
CA GLY A 414 -12.92 1.64 -13.70
C GLY A 414 -13.40 0.20 -13.47
N LEU A 415 -12.49 -0.71 -13.15
CA LEU A 415 -12.75 -2.13 -12.89
C LEU A 415 -12.34 -2.50 -11.47
N THR A 416 -12.94 -3.57 -10.94
CA THR A 416 -12.37 -4.24 -9.75
C THR A 416 -11.21 -5.14 -10.16
N ALA A 417 -10.34 -5.46 -9.20
CA ALA A 417 -9.21 -6.38 -9.43
C ALA A 417 -9.69 -7.74 -9.97
N GLU A 418 -10.82 -8.23 -9.46
CA GLU A 418 -11.43 -9.51 -9.85
C GLU A 418 -11.97 -9.45 -11.29
N ARG A 419 -12.65 -8.36 -11.68
CA ARG A 419 -13.12 -8.20 -13.08
C ARG A 419 -11.97 -8.08 -14.04
N LEU A 420 -10.88 -7.41 -13.65
CA LEU A 420 -9.66 -7.39 -14.46
C LEU A 420 -9.04 -8.80 -14.55
N ALA A 421 -8.97 -9.55 -13.45
CA ALA A 421 -8.43 -10.90 -13.44
C ALA A 421 -9.23 -11.88 -14.32
N ASP A 422 -10.55 -11.75 -14.39
CA ASP A 422 -11.40 -12.56 -15.29
C ASP A 422 -11.06 -12.31 -16.77
N ARG A 423 -10.72 -11.07 -17.13
CA ARG A 423 -10.30 -10.68 -18.50
C ARG A 423 -8.90 -11.15 -18.84
N LEU A 424 -8.04 -11.27 -17.83
CA LEU A 424 -6.62 -11.65 -17.96
C LEU A 424 -6.39 -13.15 -17.73
N ALA A 425 -7.44 -13.94 -17.54
CA ALA A 425 -7.31 -15.39 -17.40
C ALA A 425 -6.69 -15.97 -18.69
N PRO A 426 -5.60 -16.74 -18.61
CA PRO A 426 -4.93 -17.25 -19.80
C PRO A 426 -5.68 -18.47 -20.35
N ASP A 427 -5.71 -18.59 -21.69
CA ASP A 427 -6.25 -19.74 -22.41
C ASP A 427 -5.32 -20.98 -22.37
N LEU A 428 -4.08 -20.80 -21.90
CA LEU A 428 -3.02 -21.82 -21.83
C LEU A 428 -2.64 -22.41 -23.21
N GLY A 429 -2.90 -21.65 -24.27
CA GLY A 429 -2.72 -22.06 -25.65
C GLY A 429 -3.76 -23.08 -26.13
N LEU A 430 -4.86 -23.24 -25.39
CA LEU A 430 -6.04 -23.96 -25.86
C LEU A 430 -6.86 -23.06 -26.79
N ASP A 431 -7.40 -23.63 -27.86
CA ASP A 431 -8.33 -22.92 -28.75
C ASP A 431 -9.74 -22.80 -28.13
N ALA A 432 -10.68 -22.22 -28.89
CA ALA A 432 -12.06 -22.06 -28.45
C ALA A 432 -12.78 -23.39 -28.15
N ALA A 433 -12.35 -24.49 -28.76
CA ALA A 433 -12.87 -25.83 -28.45
C ALA A 433 -12.30 -26.38 -27.12
N GLY A 434 -11.26 -25.74 -26.57
CA GLY A 434 -10.54 -26.22 -25.39
C GLY A 434 -9.46 -27.23 -25.75
N THR A 435 -8.92 -27.16 -26.97
CA THR A 435 -7.96 -28.13 -27.48
C THR A 435 -6.63 -27.50 -27.92
N LEU A 436 -5.57 -28.30 -27.93
CA LEU A 436 -4.23 -27.90 -28.34
C LEU A 436 -3.60 -29.00 -29.20
N VAL A 437 -3.21 -28.65 -30.43
CA VAL A 437 -2.51 -29.59 -31.33
C VAL A 437 -1.03 -29.68 -30.96
N LEU A 438 -0.54 -30.92 -30.88
CA LEU A 438 0.82 -31.30 -30.55
C LEU A 438 1.40 -32.12 -31.71
N ASP A 439 2.36 -31.52 -32.42
CA ASP A 439 2.89 -32.08 -33.68
C ASP A 439 4.17 -32.91 -33.43
N TYR A 440 4.17 -34.15 -33.91
CA TYR A 440 5.35 -35.01 -33.98
C TYR A 440 5.89 -35.12 -35.42
N GLY A 441 5.34 -34.36 -36.38
CA GLY A 441 5.66 -34.44 -37.80
C GLY A 441 4.79 -35.46 -38.51
N ALA A 442 5.12 -36.75 -38.39
CA ALA A 442 4.41 -37.83 -39.09
C ALA A 442 3.01 -38.15 -38.52
N ARG A 443 2.74 -37.73 -37.28
CA ARG A 443 1.45 -37.86 -36.60
C ARG A 443 1.23 -36.69 -35.64
N ARG A 444 -0.02 -36.42 -35.33
CA ARG A 444 -0.43 -35.36 -34.40
C ARG A 444 -1.20 -35.92 -33.22
N PHE A 445 -1.21 -35.15 -32.14
CA PHE A 445 -2.04 -35.42 -30.97
C PHE A 445 -2.83 -34.19 -30.62
N THR A 446 -4.05 -34.37 -30.15
CA THR A 446 -4.91 -33.29 -29.66
C THR A 446 -4.95 -33.36 -28.15
N ALA A 447 -4.31 -32.42 -27.47
CA ALA A 447 -4.45 -32.24 -26.04
C ALA A 447 -5.76 -31.53 -25.71
N ALA A 448 -6.40 -31.91 -24.62
CA ALA A 448 -7.57 -31.26 -24.07
C ALA A 448 -7.57 -31.40 -22.54
N VAL A 449 -8.50 -30.72 -21.88
CA VAL A 449 -8.68 -30.74 -20.43
C VAL A 449 -10.09 -31.24 -20.14
N ASP A 450 -10.23 -32.22 -19.26
CA ASP A 450 -11.56 -32.71 -18.85
C ASP A 450 -12.26 -31.75 -17.88
N ASP A 451 -13.51 -32.06 -17.51
CA ASP A 451 -14.29 -31.23 -16.59
C ASP A 451 -13.69 -31.17 -15.18
N ARG A 452 -12.75 -32.07 -14.83
CA ARG A 452 -12.00 -32.07 -13.56
C ARG A 452 -10.65 -31.34 -13.68
N LEU A 453 -10.43 -30.63 -14.78
CA LEU A 453 -9.18 -29.94 -15.09
C LEU A 453 -7.97 -30.88 -15.20
N VAL A 454 -8.18 -32.13 -15.62
CA VAL A 454 -7.12 -33.11 -15.86
C VAL A 454 -6.77 -33.13 -17.35
N PRO A 455 -5.54 -32.77 -17.74
CA PRO A 455 -5.16 -32.78 -19.15
C PRO A 455 -4.92 -34.20 -19.68
N PHE A 456 -5.44 -34.47 -20.87
CA PHE A 456 -5.25 -35.71 -21.62
C PHE A 456 -4.89 -35.41 -23.08
N VAL A 457 -4.49 -36.43 -23.82
CA VAL A 457 -4.26 -36.35 -25.28
C VAL A 457 -5.06 -37.42 -26.01
N VAL A 458 -5.52 -37.09 -27.20
CA VAL A 458 -6.17 -38.00 -28.14
C VAL A 458 -5.23 -38.18 -29.33
N ASP A 459 -4.98 -39.42 -29.74
CA ASP A 459 -4.25 -39.70 -30.98
C ASP A 459 -5.18 -39.66 -32.21
N GLU A 460 -4.61 -39.80 -33.41
CA GLU A 460 -5.37 -39.73 -34.68
C GLU A 460 -6.41 -40.85 -34.82
N ASP A 461 -6.25 -41.95 -34.07
CA ASP A 461 -7.22 -43.06 -34.02
C ASP A 461 -8.35 -42.81 -33.00
N GLY A 462 -8.37 -41.64 -32.34
CA GLY A 462 -9.37 -41.28 -31.34
C GLY A 462 -9.09 -41.84 -29.95
N ARG A 463 -7.92 -42.46 -29.70
CA ARG A 463 -7.63 -43.11 -28.42
C ARG A 463 -7.09 -42.10 -27.40
N VAL A 464 -7.79 -42.00 -26.26
CA VAL A 464 -7.43 -41.15 -25.13
C VAL A 464 -6.24 -41.72 -24.36
N ARG A 465 -5.27 -40.85 -24.02
CA ARG A 465 -4.06 -41.19 -23.27
C ARG A 465 -3.75 -40.10 -22.23
N LYS A 466 -3.23 -40.53 -21.08
CA LYS A 466 -2.78 -39.60 -20.00
C LYS A 466 -1.43 -38.94 -20.30
N SER A 467 -0.66 -39.46 -21.24
CA SER A 467 0.66 -38.97 -21.60
C SER A 467 0.92 -39.13 -23.09
N LEU A 468 1.74 -38.22 -23.62
CA LEU A 468 2.25 -38.35 -24.98
C LEU A 468 3.17 -39.58 -25.11
N PRO A 469 2.98 -40.42 -26.14
CA PRO A 469 3.86 -41.56 -26.39
C PRO A 469 5.28 -41.11 -26.70
N LYS A 470 6.25 -42.02 -26.51
CA LYS A 470 7.63 -41.78 -26.97
C LYS A 470 7.64 -41.54 -28.49
N PRO A 471 8.51 -40.65 -29.00
CA PRO A 471 8.69 -40.47 -30.43
C PRO A 471 9.09 -41.80 -31.08
N GLY A 472 8.44 -42.15 -32.20
CA GLY A 472 8.79 -43.28 -33.04
C GLY A 472 9.87 -42.93 -34.06
N VAL A 473 10.32 -43.92 -34.83
CA VAL A 473 11.41 -43.76 -35.82
C VAL A 473 11.06 -42.79 -36.96
N ARG A 474 9.76 -42.66 -37.29
CA ARG A 474 9.25 -41.76 -38.32
C ARG A 474 8.86 -40.37 -37.78
N ASP A 475 8.88 -40.18 -36.46
CA ASP A 475 8.54 -38.91 -35.84
C ASP A 475 9.75 -37.97 -35.90
N ASP A 476 9.49 -36.67 -36.01
CA ASP A 476 10.49 -35.63 -35.91
C ASP A 476 10.90 -35.44 -34.44
N ALA A 477 12.18 -35.64 -34.14
CA ALA A 477 12.68 -35.63 -32.77
C ALA A 477 12.57 -34.25 -32.09
N GLU A 478 12.81 -33.16 -32.82
CA GLU A 478 12.76 -31.80 -32.28
C GLU A 478 11.30 -31.38 -32.02
N ARG A 479 10.41 -31.61 -32.98
CA ARG A 479 8.98 -31.32 -32.83
C ARG A 479 8.37 -32.14 -31.70
N ALA A 480 8.73 -33.42 -31.60
CA ALA A 480 8.23 -34.28 -30.53
C ALA A 480 8.75 -33.84 -29.15
N ALA A 481 10.00 -33.38 -29.05
CA ALA A 481 10.52 -32.79 -27.81
C ALA A 481 9.75 -31.53 -27.41
N ALA A 482 9.54 -30.60 -28.36
CA ALA A 482 8.79 -29.36 -28.14
C ALA A 482 7.32 -29.64 -27.74
N ALA A 483 6.67 -30.61 -28.40
CA ALA A 483 5.31 -31.04 -28.09
C ALA A 483 5.21 -31.64 -26.68
N ARG A 484 6.18 -32.47 -26.27
CA ARG A 484 6.23 -33.03 -24.90
C ARG A 484 6.44 -31.95 -23.85
N GLU A 485 7.30 -30.98 -24.12
CA GLU A 485 7.51 -29.83 -23.24
C GLU A 485 6.25 -28.96 -23.14
N ARG A 486 5.58 -28.69 -24.26
CA ARG A 486 4.32 -27.92 -24.29
C ARG A 486 3.20 -28.62 -23.50
N PHE A 487 3.06 -29.93 -23.64
CA PHE A 487 2.08 -30.69 -22.86
C PHE A 487 2.43 -30.75 -21.36
N ALA A 488 3.72 -30.84 -21.01
CA ALA A 488 4.15 -30.77 -19.62
C ALA A 488 3.85 -29.38 -19.00
N ARG A 489 4.08 -28.29 -19.76
CA ARG A 489 3.68 -26.93 -19.37
C ARG A 489 2.17 -26.81 -19.15
N LEU A 490 1.35 -27.29 -20.11
CA LEU A 490 -0.11 -27.30 -19.98
C LEU A 490 -0.56 -27.98 -18.67
N LYS A 491 0.03 -29.13 -18.33
CA LYS A 491 -0.26 -29.82 -17.06
C LYS A 491 0.07 -29.02 -15.82
N ALA A 492 1.20 -28.34 -15.82
CA ALA A 492 1.59 -27.49 -14.69
C ALA A 492 0.66 -26.28 -14.57
N ASP A 493 0.35 -25.64 -15.70
CA ASP A 493 -0.35 -24.37 -15.77
C ASP A 493 -1.85 -24.52 -15.48
N VAL A 494 -2.51 -25.55 -16.03
CA VAL A 494 -3.92 -25.86 -15.74
C VAL A 494 -4.15 -26.05 -14.25
N ARG A 495 -3.19 -26.67 -13.54
CA ARG A 495 -3.30 -26.86 -12.08
C ARG A 495 -3.28 -25.53 -11.32
N VAL A 496 -2.44 -24.58 -11.74
CA VAL A 496 -2.29 -23.28 -11.07
C VAL A 496 -3.47 -22.37 -11.40
N VAL A 497 -3.76 -22.20 -12.69
CA VAL A 497 -4.84 -21.32 -13.16
C VAL A 497 -6.20 -21.88 -12.75
N GLY A 498 -6.39 -23.21 -12.86
CA GLY A 498 -7.60 -23.88 -12.42
C GLY A 498 -7.91 -23.66 -10.93
N ALA A 499 -6.93 -23.86 -10.06
CA ALA A 499 -7.10 -23.65 -8.62
C ALA A 499 -7.44 -22.18 -8.29
N ASP A 500 -6.80 -21.24 -8.97
CA ASP A 500 -7.08 -19.80 -8.79
C ASP A 500 -8.50 -19.42 -9.27
N ARG A 501 -8.93 -19.93 -10.44
CA ARG A 501 -10.28 -19.67 -10.97
C ARG A 501 -11.38 -20.33 -10.13
N ILE A 502 -11.15 -21.53 -9.61
CA ILE A 502 -12.05 -22.19 -8.65
C ILE A 502 -12.23 -21.31 -7.41
N ALA A 503 -11.13 -20.85 -6.79
CA ALA A 503 -11.18 -19.99 -5.61
C ALA A 503 -11.87 -18.65 -5.91
N SER A 504 -11.64 -18.08 -7.10
CA SER A 504 -12.28 -16.82 -7.53
C SER A 504 -13.80 -16.95 -7.71
N LEU A 505 -14.27 -18.06 -8.28
CA LEU A 505 -15.69 -18.36 -8.44
C LEU A 505 -16.38 -18.66 -7.11
N GLU A 506 -15.72 -19.39 -6.21
CA GLU A 506 -16.23 -19.60 -4.85
C GLU A 506 -16.36 -18.28 -4.09
N HIS A 507 -15.35 -17.41 -4.18
CA HIS A 507 -15.42 -16.07 -3.58
C HIS A 507 -16.54 -15.23 -4.21
N ALA A 508 -16.73 -15.31 -5.53
CA ALA A 508 -17.81 -14.61 -6.22
C ALA A 508 -19.20 -15.07 -5.75
N MET A 509 -19.39 -16.38 -5.54
CA MET A 509 -20.61 -16.95 -4.97
C MET A 509 -20.90 -16.37 -3.58
N ILE A 510 -19.89 -16.31 -2.71
CA ILE A 510 -20.05 -15.81 -1.33
C ILE A 510 -20.34 -14.30 -1.35
N ALA A 511 -19.58 -13.54 -2.13
CA ALA A 511 -19.70 -12.08 -2.20
C ALA A 511 -20.90 -11.60 -3.03
N GLY A 512 -21.60 -12.50 -3.74
CA GLY A 512 -22.68 -12.14 -4.66
C GLY A 512 -22.19 -11.33 -5.87
N ARG A 513 -20.94 -11.52 -6.28
CA ARG A 513 -20.36 -10.80 -7.43
C ARG A 513 -20.96 -11.35 -8.72
N GLY A 514 -21.48 -10.46 -9.55
CA GLY A 514 -22.05 -10.83 -10.84
C GLY A 514 -21.26 -10.40 -12.06
N TRP A 515 -21.76 -10.85 -13.21
CA TRP A 515 -21.29 -10.54 -14.55
C TRP A 515 -22.46 -10.11 -15.42
N THR A 516 -22.22 -9.20 -16.34
CA THR A 516 -23.18 -8.97 -17.44
C THR A 516 -23.26 -10.20 -18.34
N PRO A 517 -24.34 -10.40 -19.12
CA PRO A 517 -24.45 -11.57 -20.01
C PRO A 517 -23.32 -11.65 -21.04
N GLY A 518 -22.83 -10.51 -21.51
CA GLY A 518 -21.68 -10.43 -22.41
C GLY A 518 -20.37 -10.91 -21.74
N GLU A 519 -20.10 -10.46 -20.52
CA GLU A 519 -18.92 -10.86 -19.76
C GLU A 519 -18.97 -12.33 -19.34
N PHE A 520 -20.13 -12.80 -18.87
CA PHE A 520 -20.34 -14.21 -18.56
C PHE A 520 -20.06 -15.09 -19.77
N ARG A 521 -20.59 -14.71 -20.94
CA ARG A 521 -20.35 -15.44 -22.18
C ARG A 521 -18.87 -15.44 -22.57
N ALA A 522 -18.20 -14.29 -22.49
CA ALA A 522 -16.82 -14.14 -22.94
C ALA A 522 -15.79 -14.80 -22.00
N TYR A 523 -15.91 -14.56 -20.70
CA TYR A 523 -14.87 -14.89 -19.72
C TYR A 523 -15.17 -16.16 -18.91
N ILE A 524 -16.42 -16.62 -18.91
CA ILE A 524 -16.85 -17.81 -18.17
C ILE A 524 -17.26 -18.92 -19.14
N ALA A 525 -18.38 -18.76 -19.84
CA ALA A 525 -19.02 -19.85 -20.58
C ALA A 525 -18.26 -20.28 -21.86
N ARG A 526 -17.48 -19.39 -22.49
CA ARG A 526 -16.67 -19.72 -23.68
C ARG A 526 -15.18 -19.89 -23.39
N HIS A 527 -14.73 -19.51 -22.21
CA HIS A 527 -13.29 -19.54 -21.90
C HIS A 527 -12.81 -21.00 -21.75
N PRO A 528 -11.75 -21.43 -22.44
CA PRO A 528 -11.39 -22.85 -22.55
C PRO A 528 -11.02 -23.51 -21.22
N VAL A 529 -10.48 -22.73 -20.27
CA VAL A 529 -10.12 -23.23 -18.93
C VAL A 529 -11.22 -23.02 -17.88
N VAL A 530 -12.11 -22.02 -18.07
CA VAL A 530 -13.10 -21.65 -17.05
C VAL A 530 -14.45 -22.32 -17.32
N ARG A 531 -14.82 -22.51 -18.60
CA ARG A 531 -16.02 -23.24 -19.01
C ARG A 531 -16.16 -24.60 -18.33
N PRO A 532 -15.12 -25.47 -18.27
CA PRO A 532 -15.25 -26.78 -17.62
C PRO A 532 -15.57 -26.66 -16.11
N ILE A 533 -15.07 -25.60 -15.45
CA ILE A 533 -15.40 -25.30 -14.05
C ILE A 533 -16.84 -24.81 -13.93
N ALA A 534 -17.23 -23.87 -14.80
CA ALA A 534 -18.52 -23.20 -14.79
C ALA A 534 -19.69 -24.14 -15.08
N ARG A 535 -19.50 -25.15 -15.94
CA ARG A 535 -20.50 -26.20 -16.24
C ARG A 535 -20.87 -27.05 -15.02
N ARG A 536 -20.00 -27.07 -14.01
CA ARG A 536 -20.18 -27.85 -12.77
C ARG A 536 -20.74 -27.01 -11.62
N LEU A 537 -21.33 -25.85 -11.94
CA LEU A 537 -21.90 -24.91 -10.98
C LEU A 537 -23.33 -24.55 -11.38
N VAL A 538 -24.14 -24.23 -10.39
CA VAL A 538 -25.45 -23.58 -10.59
C VAL A 538 -25.25 -22.07 -10.60
N TRP A 539 -25.92 -21.42 -11.52
CA TRP A 539 -25.89 -19.97 -11.75
C TRP A 539 -27.28 -19.39 -11.52
N ARG A 540 -27.36 -18.07 -11.35
CA ARG A 540 -28.62 -17.36 -11.17
C ARG A 540 -28.59 -16.00 -11.86
N ALA A 541 -29.65 -15.71 -12.60
CA ALA A 541 -29.95 -14.43 -13.17
C ALA A 541 -30.66 -13.51 -12.15
N ALA A 542 -30.57 -12.20 -12.33
CA ALA A 542 -31.10 -11.19 -11.41
C ALA A 542 -32.64 -11.28 -11.22
N ASP A 543 -33.36 -11.83 -12.20
CA ASP A 543 -34.81 -12.08 -12.14
C ASP A 543 -35.19 -13.29 -11.26
N GLY A 544 -34.20 -14.04 -10.79
CA GLY A 544 -34.39 -15.20 -9.94
C GLY A 544 -34.18 -16.54 -10.66
N THR A 545 -34.12 -16.55 -11.99
CA THR A 545 -33.95 -17.77 -12.78
C THR A 545 -32.62 -18.45 -12.46
N SER A 546 -32.65 -19.67 -11.95
CA SER A 546 -31.46 -20.50 -11.76
C SER A 546 -31.21 -21.41 -12.96
N PHE A 547 -29.94 -21.65 -13.29
CA PHE A 547 -29.57 -22.44 -14.48
C PHE A 547 -28.18 -23.09 -14.35
N ARG A 548 -27.91 -24.06 -15.21
CA ARG A 548 -26.58 -24.65 -15.46
C ARG A 548 -26.13 -24.38 -16.90
N ILE A 549 -24.84 -24.61 -17.18
CA ILE A 549 -24.33 -24.69 -18.55
C ILE A 549 -24.24 -26.17 -18.95
N ALA A 550 -24.94 -26.57 -20.00
CA ALA A 550 -24.94 -27.92 -20.52
C ALA A 550 -23.66 -28.27 -21.31
N GLU A 551 -23.54 -29.53 -21.72
CA GLU A 551 -22.40 -30.11 -22.46
C GLU A 551 -22.10 -29.39 -23.77
N ASP A 552 -23.16 -28.99 -24.47
CA ASP A 552 -23.11 -28.25 -25.74
C ASP A 552 -22.98 -26.73 -25.54
N GLY A 553 -22.95 -26.26 -24.29
CA GLY A 553 -22.86 -24.85 -23.92
C GLY A 553 -24.20 -24.11 -23.90
N THR A 554 -25.33 -24.79 -24.11
CA THR A 554 -26.66 -24.24 -23.87
C THR A 554 -26.93 -24.07 -22.38
N LEU A 555 -27.96 -23.29 -22.02
CA LEU A 555 -28.35 -23.06 -20.64
C LEU A 555 -29.63 -23.83 -20.36
N ALA A 556 -29.69 -24.48 -19.20
CA ALA A 556 -30.86 -25.26 -18.78
C ALA A 556 -31.19 -25.02 -17.30
N ASP A 557 -32.46 -25.08 -16.93
CA ASP A 557 -32.93 -24.95 -15.55
C ASP A 557 -32.87 -26.28 -14.77
N ALA A 558 -33.48 -26.30 -13.58
CA ALA A 558 -33.50 -27.48 -12.72
C ALA A 558 -34.36 -28.64 -13.26
N ALA A 559 -35.23 -28.37 -14.23
CA ALA A 559 -36.04 -29.36 -14.95
C ALA A 559 -35.37 -29.80 -16.28
N ASP A 560 -34.14 -29.33 -16.53
CA ASP A 560 -33.40 -29.55 -17.77
C ASP A 560 -34.05 -28.91 -19.01
N GLU A 561 -34.89 -27.88 -18.80
CA GLU A 561 -35.50 -27.10 -19.86
C GLU A 561 -34.62 -25.92 -20.27
N ALA A 562 -34.59 -25.60 -21.56
CA ALA A 562 -33.74 -24.54 -22.10
C ALA A 562 -34.09 -23.16 -21.53
N VAL A 563 -33.07 -22.40 -21.13
CA VAL A 563 -33.20 -21.06 -20.54
C VAL A 563 -32.57 -20.01 -21.44
N ASP A 564 -33.32 -18.93 -21.70
CA ASP A 564 -32.79 -17.70 -22.28
C ASP A 564 -32.54 -16.65 -21.20
N LEU A 565 -31.37 -16.04 -21.22
CA LEU A 565 -31.01 -14.99 -20.27
C LEU A 565 -31.52 -13.62 -20.76
N PRO A 566 -32.12 -12.79 -19.88
CA PRO A 566 -32.45 -11.42 -20.24
C PRO A 566 -31.18 -10.63 -20.58
N ALA A 567 -31.27 -9.74 -21.58
CA ALA A 567 -30.11 -9.05 -22.18
C ALA A 567 -29.27 -8.24 -21.17
N ASP A 568 -29.89 -7.73 -20.12
CA ASP A 568 -29.27 -6.87 -19.10
C ASP A 568 -29.27 -7.50 -17.70
N SER A 569 -29.50 -8.82 -17.60
CA SER A 569 -29.53 -9.51 -16.32
C SER A 569 -28.13 -9.74 -15.76
N GLU A 570 -27.90 -9.36 -14.51
CA GLU A 570 -26.68 -9.73 -13.80
C GLU A 570 -26.72 -11.23 -13.48
N ILE A 571 -25.64 -11.94 -13.82
CA ILE A 571 -25.48 -13.38 -13.62
C ILE A 571 -24.53 -13.59 -12.46
N THR A 572 -24.92 -14.42 -11.49
CA THR A 572 -24.10 -14.75 -10.31
C THR A 572 -23.93 -16.26 -10.19
N VAL A 573 -22.85 -16.70 -9.54
CA VAL A 573 -22.80 -18.08 -9.05
C VAL A 573 -23.75 -18.18 -7.85
N VAL A 574 -24.73 -19.08 -7.89
CA VAL A 574 -25.76 -19.09 -6.85
C VAL A 574 -25.21 -19.62 -5.53
N HIS A 575 -25.40 -18.87 -4.44
CA HIS A 575 -25.23 -19.42 -3.10
C HIS A 575 -26.49 -20.21 -2.73
N PRO A 576 -26.40 -21.43 -2.17
CA PRO A 576 -27.58 -22.26 -1.86
C PRO A 576 -28.58 -21.59 -0.91
N VAL A 577 -28.14 -20.65 -0.06
CA VAL A 577 -29.03 -19.86 0.82
C VAL A 577 -30.08 -19.04 0.06
N LEU A 578 -29.85 -18.81 -1.24
CA LEU A 578 -30.77 -18.10 -2.12
C LEU A 578 -31.77 -19.04 -2.82
N LEU A 579 -31.53 -20.36 -2.80
CA LEU A 579 -32.41 -21.35 -3.40
C LEU A 579 -33.53 -21.70 -2.41
N GLY A 580 -34.76 -21.80 -2.91
CA GLY A 580 -35.85 -22.39 -2.13
C GLY A 580 -35.60 -23.89 -1.86
N GLU A 581 -36.27 -24.48 -0.88
CA GLU A 581 -36.06 -25.89 -0.51
C GLU A 581 -36.30 -26.86 -1.69
N GLU A 582 -37.41 -26.68 -2.41
CA GLU A 582 -37.73 -27.51 -3.58
C GLU A 582 -36.73 -27.31 -4.74
N GLU A 583 -36.33 -26.06 -5.00
CA GLU A 583 -35.35 -25.73 -6.03
C GLU A 583 -33.97 -26.31 -5.71
N HIS A 584 -33.52 -26.19 -4.45
CA HIS A 584 -32.28 -26.79 -3.96
C HIS A 584 -32.28 -28.32 -4.11
N LYS A 585 -33.40 -28.96 -3.77
CA LYS A 585 -33.58 -30.41 -3.91
C LYS A 585 -33.55 -30.84 -5.38
N ALA A 586 -34.23 -30.10 -6.27
CA ALA A 586 -34.23 -30.36 -7.71
C ALA A 586 -32.81 -30.28 -8.29
N TRP A 587 -32.06 -29.21 -7.99
CA TRP A 587 -30.67 -29.08 -8.41
C TRP A 587 -29.77 -30.18 -7.85
N SER A 588 -29.94 -30.53 -6.57
CA SER A 588 -29.15 -31.59 -5.93
C SER A 588 -29.40 -32.96 -6.58
N ALA A 589 -30.64 -33.26 -6.93
CA ALA A 589 -31.00 -34.49 -7.65
C ALA A 589 -30.40 -34.49 -9.07
N LEU A 590 -30.59 -33.42 -9.83
CA LEU A 590 -30.05 -33.30 -11.19
C LEU A 590 -28.52 -33.46 -11.21
N PHE A 591 -27.79 -32.78 -10.31
CA PHE A 591 -26.33 -32.90 -10.24
C PHE A 591 -25.88 -34.31 -9.85
N ALA A 592 -26.65 -35.03 -9.03
CA ALA A 592 -26.36 -36.42 -8.70
C ALA A 592 -26.62 -37.36 -9.89
N ASP A 593 -27.74 -37.18 -10.60
CA ASP A 593 -28.14 -38.01 -11.74
C ASP A 593 -27.14 -37.90 -12.92
N TYR A 594 -26.63 -36.69 -13.16
CA TYR A 594 -25.59 -36.43 -14.16
C TYR A 594 -24.16 -36.65 -13.65
N GLU A 595 -23.99 -37.14 -12.41
CA GLU A 595 -22.69 -37.37 -11.75
C GLU A 595 -21.75 -36.13 -11.75
N ILE A 596 -22.34 -34.93 -11.67
CA ILE A 596 -21.63 -33.65 -11.71
C ILE A 596 -21.00 -33.36 -10.35
N LEU A 597 -19.68 -33.57 -10.25
CA LEU A 597 -18.92 -33.21 -9.05
C LEU A 597 -18.63 -31.71 -9.02
N GLN A 598 -19.10 -30.97 -8.02
CA GLN A 598 -18.86 -29.52 -7.94
C GLN A 598 -17.38 -29.19 -7.62
N PRO A 599 -16.82 -28.09 -8.14
CA PRO A 599 -15.41 -27.71 -7.94
C PRO A 599 -15.11 -27.21 -6.52
N PHE A 600 -16.15 -26.77 -5.82
CA PHE A 600 -16.18 -26.47 -4.39
C PHE A 600 -17.58 -26.84 -3.86
N PRO A 601 -17.77 -26.98 -2.54
CA PRO A 601 -19.09 -27.30 -1.97
C PRO A 601 -20.07 -26.14 -2.20
N GLN A 602 -20.86 -26.20 -3.28
CA GLN A 602 -21.91 -25.21 -3.57
C GLN A 602 -23.26 -25.69 -3.05
N LEU A 603 -23.85 -26.76 -3.57
CA LEU A 603 -25.17 -27.24 -3.14
C LEU A 603 -25.12 -27.88 -1.74
N GLY A 604 -24.01 -28.53 -1.40
CA GLY A 604 -23.80 -29.13 -0.07
C GLY A 604 -23.37 -28.14 1.01
N ARG A 605 -23.39 -26.82 0.74
CA ARG A 605 -22.89 -25.81 1.68
C ARG A 605 -23.93 -25.52 2.78
N PRO A 606 -23.52 -25.40 4.06
CA PRO A 606 -24.44 -25.03 5.13
C PRO A 606 -25.08 -23.67 4.86
N CYS A 607 -26.40 -23.58 5.03
CA CYS A 607 -27.15 -22.35 4.84
C CYS A 607 -27.64 -21.82 6.19
N ARG A 608 -27.40 -20.53 6.42
CA ARG A 608 -27.93 -19.78 7.56
C ARG A 608 -28.70 -18.58 7.02
N VAL A 609 -30.02 -18.72 7.07
CA VAL A 609 -30.96 -17.70 6.63
C VAL A 609 -31.25 -16.77 7.80
N LEU A 610 -31.21 -15.47 7.56
CA LEU A 610 -31.66 -14.47 8.53
C LEU A 610 -33.19 -14.46 8.60
N THR A 611 -33.75 -14.26 9.80
CA THR A 611 -35.18 -14.00 9.95
C THR A 611 -35.55 -12.64 9.33
N ALA A 612 -36.84 -12.40 9.08
CA ALA A 612 -37.30 -11.11 8.57
C ALA A 612 -36.89 -9.94 9.50
N ASP A 613 -36.95 -10.16 10.81
CA ASP A 613 -36.54 -9.18 11.82
C ASP A 613 -35.02 -8.94 11.76
N GLU A 614 -34.20 -9.99 11.70
CA GLU A 614 -32.73 -9.88 11.62
C GLU A 614 -32.26 -9.17 10.35
N ARG A 615 -33.00 -9.30 9.25
CA ARG A 615 -32.71 -8.55 8.01
C ARG A 615 -32.96 -7.06 8.18
N GLY A 616 -33.86 -6.68 9.09
CA GLY A 616 -34.26 -5.31 9.40
C GLY A 616 -33.42 -4.64 10.50
N THR A 617 -32.36 -5.28 10.99
CA THR A 617 -31.49 -4.76 12.05
C THR A 617 -30.03 -4.66 11.62
N ASP A 618 -29.23 -3.91 12.37
CA ASP A 618 -27.77 -3.81 12.25
C ASP A 618 -27.03 -4.76 13.22
N ARG A 619 -27.79 -5.58 13.96
CA ARG A 619 -27.33 -6.46 15.04
C ARG A 619 -28.06 -7.79 15.06
N LEU A 620 -27.35 -8.90 15.32
CA LEU A 620 -27.93 -10.23 15.50
C LEU A 620 -28.00 -10.59 17.01
N ALA A 621 -29.12 -10.27 17.63
CA ALA A 621 -29.29 -10.40 19.09
C ALA A 621 -29.21 -11.84 19.62
N ARG A 622 -29.53 -12.84 18.78
CA ARG A 622 -29.54 -14.26 19.17
C ARG A 622 -28.19 -14.83 19.61
N TYR A 623 -27.10 -14.10 19.37
CA TYR A 623 -25.75 -14.51 19.71
C TYR A 623 -25.14 -13.72 20.88
N GLU A 624 -25.87 -12.76 21.44
CA GLU A 624 -25.40 -11.97 22.58
C GLU A 624 -25.34 -12.83 23.84
N GLY A 625 -24.25 -12.70 24.59
CA GLY A 625 -23.96 -13.52 25.77
C GLY A 625 -23.46 -14.92 25.44
N ALA A 626 -23.28 -15.28 24.17
CA ALA A 626 -22.66 -16.55 23.79
C ALA A 626 -21.18 -16.57 24.22
N VAL A 627 -20.72 -17.70 24.75
CA VAL A 627 -19.30 -17.90 25.07
C VAL A 627 -18.59 -18.43 23.82
N LEU A 628 -17.64 -17.66 23.30
CA LEU A 628 -16.72 -18.05 22.24
C LEU A 628 -15.45 -18.63 22.86
N PRO A 629 -15.21 -19.95 22.76
CA PRO A 629 -14.01 -20.56 23.29
C PRO A 629 -12.75 -20.00 22.64
N ALA A 630 -11.63 -19.98 23.36
CA ALA A 630 -10.34 -19.53 22.83
C ALA A 630 -9.93 -20.27 21.54
N ALA A 631 -10.21 -21.57 21.45
CA ALA A 631 -10.00 -22.37 20.24
C ALA A 631 -10.86 -21.90 19.06
N GLY A 632 -12.10 -21.50 19.33
CA GLY A 632 -13.03 -20.91 18.36
C GLY A 632 -12.54 -19.55 17.86
N ALA A 633 -12.14 -18.65 18.76
CA ALA A 633 -11.55 -17.37 18.38
C ALA A 633 -10.31 -17.55 17.47
N ARG A 634 -9.41 -18.49 17.82
CA ARG A 634 -8.28 -18.87 16.96
C ARG A 634 -8.70 -19.44 15.62
N ALA A 635 -9.77 -20.25 15.58
CA ALA A 635 -10.29 -20.81 14.34
C ALA A 635 -10.83 -19.71 13.40
N LEU A 636 -11.56 -18.73 13.93
CA LEU A 636 -12.04 -17.59 13.16
C LEU A 636 -10.88 -16.76 12.59
N LEU A 637 -9.85 -16.47 13.39
CA LEU A 637 -8.66 -15.74 12.93
C LEU A 637 -7.90 -16.47 11.82
N ARG A 638 -7.76 -17.80 11.94
CA ARG A 638 -7.21 -18.63 10.85
C ARG A 638 -8.11 -18.65 9.62
N GLY A 639 -9.43 -18.55 9.82
CA GLY A 639 -10.46 -18.48 8.79
C GLY A 639 -10.63 -17.13 8.11
N GLY A 640 -9.71 -16.18 8.32
CA GLY A 640 -9.71 -14.90 7.61
C GLY A 640 -10.38 -13.74 8.36
N TRP A 641 -10.89 -13.98 9.56
CA TRP A 641 -11.33 -12.89 10.45
C TRP A 641 -10.11 -12.05 10.89
N ARG A 642 -10.32 -10.74 10.98
CA ARG A 642 -9.29 -9.76 11.33
C ARG A 642 -9.60 -9.14 12.67
N GLN A 643 -8.55 -8.88 13.43
CA GLN A 643 -8.67 -8.23 14.73
C GLN A 643 -8.77 -6.72 14.59
N ALA A 644 -9.48 -6.10 15.52
CA ALA A 644 -9.42 -4.67 15.76
C ALA A 644 -7.98 -4.18 16.03
N MET A 645 -7.78 -2.87 15.86
CA MET A 645 -6.66 -2.21 16.52
C MET A 645 -6.79 -2.35 18.04
N ALA A 646 -5.65 -2.40 18.74
CA ALA A 646 -5.65 -2.51 20.18
C ALA A 646 -6.07 -1.20 20.84
N SER A 647 -6.81 -1.30 21.95
CA SER A 647 -7.17 -0.22 22.85
C SER A 647 -7.13 -0.77 24.28
N GLY A 648 -6.42 -0.09 25.18
CA GLY A 648 -6.26 -0.55 26.57
C GLY A 648 -5.59 -1.93 26.71
N GLY A 649 -4.65 -2.28 25.82
CA GLY A 649 -3.97 -3.59 25.82
C GLY A 649 -4.80 -4.77 25.30
N ARG A 650 -6.03 -4.51 24.84
CA ARG A 650 -6.98 -5.51 24.33
C ARG A 650 -7.46 -5.14 22.92
N ARG A 651 -7.96 -6.12 22.19
CA ARG A 651 -8.56 -5.99 20.86
C ARG A 651 -10.04 -6.34 21.02
N PRO A 652 -10.94 -5.33 21.04
CA PRO A 652 -12.31 -5.50 21.52
C PRO A 652 -13.23 -6.26 20.56
N TRP A 653 -12.81 -6.51 19.31
CA TRP A 653 -13.62 -7.23 18.34
C TRP A 653 -12.78 -7.90 17.26
N ILE A 654 -13.41 -8.87 16.57
CA ILE A 654 -12.92 -9.47 15.33
C ILE A 654 -13.96 -9.33 14.22
N ALA A 655 -13.53 -9.15 12.97
CA ALA A 655 -14.45 -8.92 11.86
C ALA A 655 -14.06 -9.68 10.58
N VAL A 656 -15.05 -10.03 9.75
CA VAL A 656 -14.88 -10.63 8.42
C VAL A 656 -15.62 -9.83 7.37
N GLY A 657 -15.04 -9.70 6.18
CA GLY A 657 -15.66 -8.98 5.06
C GLY A 657 -16.94 -9.66 4.57
N ALA A 658 -17.94 -8.84 4.23
CA ALA A 658 -19.20 -9.24 3.62
C ALA A 658 -19.62 -8.17 2.61
N GLY A 659 -19.23 -8.38 1.34
CA GLY A 659 -19.35 -7.34 0.31
C GLY A 659 -18.48 -6.12 0.62
N GLU A 660 -19.06 -4.92 0.52
CA GLU A 660 -18.40 -3.65 0.86
C GLU A 660 -18.34 -3.35 2.37
N ARG A 661 -18.74 -4.31 3.21
CA ARG A 661 -18.84 -4.17 4.67
C ARG A 661 -18.10 -5.29 5.37
N ALA A 662 -18.20 -5.32 6.68
CA ALA A 662 -17.81 -6.48 7.46
C ALA A 662 -18.80 -6.77 8.60
N VAL A 663 -18.90 -8.06 8.96
CA VAL A 663 -19.60 -8.53 10.15
C VAL A 663 -18.57 -8.60 11.28
N ALA A 664 -18.84 -7.94 12.40
CA ALA A 664 -17.97 -7.89 13.57
C ALA A 664 -18.60 -8.61 14.76
N LEU A 665 -17.75 -9.29 15.54
CA LEU A 665 -18.07 -9.88 16.84
C LEU A 665 -17.39 -9.02 17.91
N ASP A 666 -18.19 -8.37 18.76
CA ASP A 666 -17.70 -7.68 19.95
C ASP A 666 -17.41 -8.69 21.04
N LEU A 667 -16.20 -8.63 21.59
CA LEU A 667 -15.66 -9.60 22.52
C LEU A 667 -15.36 -8.93 23.86
N ASP A 668 -15.69 -9.63 24.95
CA ASP A 668 -15.33 -9.26 26.31
C ASP A 668 -14.60 -10.43 26.99
N PRO A 669 -13.39 -10.23 27.57
CA PRO A 669 -12.66 -8.96 27.73
C PRO A 669 -11.93 -8.45 26.47
N GLY A 670 -12.03 -9.17 25.35
CA GLY A 670 -11.29 -8.90 24.12
C GLY A 670 -9.96 -9.65 24.05
N LEU A 671 -9.43 -9.77 22.82
CA LEU A 671 -8.19 -10.52 22.58
C LEU A 671 -6.96 -9.71 23.05
N PRO A 672 -5.88 -10.35 23.51
CA PRO A 672 -4.65 -9.64 23.87
C PRO A 672 -4.06 -8.82 22.70
N GLU A 673 -3.49 -7.65 22.99
CA GLU A 673 -2.80 -6.82 21.97
C GLU A 673 -1.61 -7.54 21.35
N TYR A 674 -0.80 -8.17 22.20
CA TYR A 674 0.36 -8.95 21.84
C TYR A 674 -0.01 -10.43 21.76
N ASP A 675 0.65 -11.16 20.85
CA ASP A 675 0.45 -12.60 20.70
C ASP A 675 0.99 -13.34 21.93
N THR A 676 0.17 -13.39 22.98
CA THR A 676 0.36 -14.26 24.13
C THR A 676 -0.25 -15.60 23.77
N TYR A 677 0.42 -16.71 24.08
CA TYR A 677 -0.12 -18.07 23.87
C TYR A 677 -1.44 -18.34 24.63
N GLU A 678 -1.89 -17.38 25.45
CA GLU A 678 -3.07 -17.41 26.31
C GLU A 678 -4.15 -16.48 25.74
N ILE A 679 -4.97 -17.02 24.85
CA ILE A 679 -6.29 -16.46 24.55
C ILE A 679 -7.25 -17.12 25.54
N GLU A 680 -8.00 -16.32 26.30
CA GLU A 680 -9.09 -16.78 27.17
C GLU A 680 -10.42 -16.87 26.40
N ASP A 681 -11.40 -17.55 26.99
CA ASP A 681 -12.75 -17.57 26.42
C ASP A 681 -13.36 -16.16 26.43
N GLN A 682 -14.15 -15.86 25.40
CA GLN A 682 -14.71 -14.52 25.17
C GLN A 682 -16.22 -14.56 25.29
N GLU A 683 -16.82 -13.61 26.00
CA GLU A 683 -18.26 -13.35 25.88
C GLU A 683 -18.51 -12.51 24.63
N VAL A 684 -19.47 -12.93 23.80
CA VAL A 684 -19.90 -12.18 22.61
C VAL A 684 -20.91 -11.12 23.05
N ARG A 685 -20.47 -9.86 23.14
CA ARG A 685 -21.32 -8.72 23.52
C ARG A 685 -22.26 -8.30 22.39
N GLY A 686 -21.88 -8.56 21.14
CA GLY A 686 -22.67 -8.17 19.98
C GLY A 686 -22.14 -8.75 18.68
N VAL A 687 -23.06 -8.97 17.74
CA VAL A 687 -22.74 -9.29 16.35
C VAL A 687 -23.33 -8.19 15.49
N ARG A 688 -22.48 -7.34 14.91
CA ARG A 688 -22.89 -6.07 14.28
C ARG A 688 -22.21 -5.82 12.95
N LEU A 689 -22.68 -4.80 12.23
CA LEU A 689 -22.06 -4.34 10.99
C LEU A 689 -20.99 -3.26 11.23
N VAL A 690 -19.90 -3.33 10.48
CA VAL A 690 -18.86 -2.29 10.41
C VAL A 690 -18.53 -1.93 8.97
N GLY A 691 -17.97 -0.73 8.77
CA GLY A 691 -17.66 -0.21 7.44
C GLY A 691 -16.64 -1.08 6.67
N SER A 692 -15.66 -1.64 7.37
CA SER A 692 -14.65 -2.56 6.85
C SER A 692 -14.02 -3.36 8.00
N VAL A 693 -13.23 -4.38 7.67
CA VAL A 693 -12.45 -5.13 8.67
C VAL A 693 -11.35 -4.30 9.36
N TYR A 694 -11.02 -3.11 8.85
CA TYR A 694 -9.95 -2.24 9.36
C TYR A 694 -10.45 -0.95 10.02
N SER A 695 -11.76 -0.68 9.97
CA SER A 695 -12.31 0.55 10.55
C SER A 695 -12.07 0.57 12.06
N ALA A 696 -11.51 1.66 12.58
CA ALA A 696 -11.70 2.00 13.98
C ALA A 696 -13.19 2.20 14.25
N TRP A 697 -13.64 1.99 15.49
CA TRP A 697 -15.03 2.24 15.87
C TRP A 697 -15.38 3.70 15.56
N VAL A 698 -16.22 3.92 14.54
CA VAL A 698 -16.77 5.23 14.17
C VAL A 698 -18.28 5.05 14.03
N PRO A 699 -19.08 5.41 15.04
CA PRO A 699 -20.53 5.38 14.96
C PRO A 699 -21.01 6.67 14.32
N ASP A 700 -20.73 6.89 13.03
CA ASP A 700 -21.36 7.98 12.28
C ASP A 700 -21.71 7.51 10.87
N GLY A 701 -22.98 7.12 10.71
CA GLY A 701 -23.60 6.73 9.46
C GLY A 701 -25.07 6.35 9.70
N PRO A 702 -25.94 6.41 8.68
CA PRO A 702 -27.32 5.95 8.82
C PRO A 702 -27.35 4.48 9.26
N PRO A 703 -28.39 4.02 10.01
CA PRO A 703 -28.53 2.62 10.39
C PRO A 703 -28.51 1.74 9.14
N ARG A 704 -27.63 0.73 9.12
CA ARG A 704 -27.42 -0.17 7.98
C ARG A 704 -27.84 -1.57 8.34
N LEU A 705 -28.48 -2.27 7.42
CA LEU A 705 -29.22 -3.48 7.75
C LEU A 705 -28.50 -4.72 7.22
N PHE A 706 -28.53 -5.82 7.99
CA PHE A 706 -27.98 -7.10 7.55
C PHE A 706 -28.63 -7.59 6.24
N GLY A 707 -29.88 -7.19 5.97
CA GLY A 707 -30.58 -7.49 4.71
C GLY A 707 -29.99 -6.83 3.46
N GLU A 708 -29.10 -5.84 3.61
CA GLU A 708 -28.40 -5.16 2.51
C GLU A 708 -27.10 -5.86 2.11
N LEU A 709 -26.61 -6.81 2.92
CA LEU A 709 -25.40 -7.56 2.62
C LEU A 709 -25.67 -8.74 1.68
N PRO A 710 -24.65 -9.22 0.93
CA PRO A 710 -24.76 -10.47 0.18
C PRO A 710 -25.15 -11.62 1.11
N ALA A 711 -26.29 -12.26 0.85
CA ALA A 711 -26.83 -13.33 1.71
C ALA A 711 -25.85 -14.50 1.87
N GLY A 712 -25.05 -14.80 0.83
CA GLY A 712 -23.97 -15.78 0.89
C GLY A 712 -22.93 -15.41 1.95
N ALA A 713 -22.39 -14.19 1.90
CA ALA A 713 -21.39 -13.71 2.85
C ALA A 713 -21.89 -13.71 4.29
N VAL A 714 -23.16 -13.33 4.52
CA VAL A 714 -23.78 -13.41 5.85
C VAL A 714 -23.91 -14.85 6.31
N SER A 715 -24.43 -15.74 5.46
CA SER A 715 -24.58 -17.16 5.75
C SER A 715 -23.23 -17.79 6.15
N GLU A 716 -22.16 -17.41 5.47
CA GLU A 716 -20.79 -17.87 5.75
C GLU A 716 -20.22 -17.34 7.05
N ALA A 717 -20.35 -16.03 7.30
CA ALA A 717 -19.90 -15.43 8.55
C ALA A 717 -20.61 -16.09 9.75
N VAL A 718 -21.93 -16.27 9.65
CA VAL A 718 -22.73 -16.91 10.69
C VAL A 718 -22.38 -18.39 10.86
N THR A 719 -22.21 -19.14 9.77
CA THR A 719 -21.82 -20.56 9.82
C THR A 719 -20.46 -20.74 10.47
N ALA A 720 -19.46 -19.94 10.08
CA ALA A 720 -18.13 -19.98 10.67
C ALA A 720 -18.17 -19.65 12.17
N PHE A 721 -18.98 -18.66 12.54
CA PHE A 721 -19.15 -18.27 13.93
C PHE A 721 -19.84 -19.37 14.77
N GLU A 722 -20.93 -19.96 14.29
CA GLU A 722 -21.59 -21.08 14.98
C GLU A 722 -20.69 -22.30 15.14
N ALA A 723 -19.85 -22.59 14.15
CA ALA A 723 -18.84 -23.64 14.25
C ALA A 723 -17.79 -23.31 15.33
N ALA A 724 -17.37 -22.03 15.41
CA ALA A 724 -16.41 -21.56 16.41
C ALA A 724 -16.97 -21.62 17.84
N LEU A 725 -18.26 -21.35 18.04
CA LEU A 725 -18.94 -21.50 19.34
C LEU A 725 -18.92 -22.96 19.85
N ARG A 726 -18.82 -23.94 18.95
CA ARG A 726 -18.77 -25.38 19.28
C ARG A 726 -17.35 -25.94 19.34
N ALA A 727 -16.33 -25.12 19.11
CA ALA A 727 -14.95 -25.59 19.09
C ALA A 727 -14.51 -26.02 20.49
N THR A 728 -14.19 -27.30 20.66
CA THR A 728 -13.56 -27.82 21.89
C THR A 728 -12.05 -27.63 21.82
N GLY A 729 -11.45 -27.23 22.95
CA GLY A 729 -10.03 -26.89 23.11
C GLY A 729 -9.04 -27.99 22.74
#